data_AF-A0A1B1B2Z8-F1
#
_entry.id   AF-A0A1B1B2Z8-F1
#
_cell.length_a   1.000
_cell.length_b   1.000
_cell.length_c   1.000
_cell.angle_alpha   90.00
_cell.angle_beta   90.00
_cell.angle_gamma   90.00
#
_symmetry.space_group_name_H-M   'P 1'
#
loop_
_entity.id
_entity.type
_entity.pdbx_description
1 polymer ?
#
loop_
_entity_poly.entity_id
_entity_poly.type
_entity_poly.pdbx_seq_one_letter_code
_entity_poly.pdbx_strand_id
1 'polypeptide(L)'
;MRHPHTRTIRRRAAGALAAGLLCAAGLAAPAVAAPVRPPAAAPSLADGLALTPPMGFNNWNSTHCGADFDEAMVKGIADLFVDKGLKDAGYRYVNLDDCWALPDRDANGKLVPDPARFPNGIKAVADYVHSKGLKLGIYTSAGIKTCNSAGFPGALGHEYSDARQFADWGVDYLKYDNCNNLGVDAKLRYRTMRDALKAASQATGRPIVYSICEWGENKPWEWASDVGHLWRTTGDISDSWGSMVSILKQNLPLAPYAGPGHWNDPDMLEVGNGGMTDTEYRSHFSLWSVMAAPLLIGTDLRKASPATFDILDNKEVIAVDQDPLGRQGTVVSSGAGRWVVAKEMKDGSRAVALFNESGSAQRIATTATAVGLPDAPGYTLRDLWQHRGYNTAGTIAATVPAHGTVLLRVSADPDWATHPPAVELGLDTSPLLEAGTPAALTSAVTDLGRTAARRVSVSLTGPAGWSVRPTSATTAAALPTGGSLRTGWKVTAPTGTPAGSYGLSLKASYRSPAGESVVSTLPLTATVVLAPPTGTSYLSDLPWLSATSGWGPVERDTSNGESDAGDGHPISLGGVVYPKGLGVHAESEVSFYTGKACEKVTADVGVDDEKGAKGTVAFEIWADGTKAASTGVLTNAQPAQPLTADVTGAQVVRLVVTDGGDGIDSDHADWADARLSC
;
A
#
# COMPACT_ATOMS: atom_id res chain seq x y z
N MET A 1 89.17 17.08 3.16
CA MET A 1 89.31 15.81 3.93
C MET A 1 88.25 15.81 5.03
N ARG A 2 87.26 14.91 4.93
CA ARG A 2 86.94 13.79 5.87
C ARG A 2 86.36 14.20 7.25
N HIS A 3 85.06 13.88 7.46
CA HIS A 3 84.41 13.05 8.55
C HIS A 3 84.85 13.17 10.03
N PRO A 4 84.17 12.53 11.05
CA PRO A 4 82.86 11.83 11.15
C PRO A 4 82.06 11.99 12.49
N HIS A 5 80.90 11.29 12.54
CA HIS A 5 80.07 10.66 13.62
C HIS A 5 80.58 10.57 15.09
N THR A 6 79.71 10.55 16.14
CA THR A 6 78.87 9.39 16.56
C THR A 6 77.92 9.67 17.77
N ARG A 7 76.76 8.98 17.74
CA ARG A 7 76.02 8.22 18.79
C ARG A 7 75.24 8.83 20.01
N THR A 8 73.97 8.38 20.03
CA THR A 8 73.12 7.79 21.10
C THR A 8 72.30 8.64 22.10
N ILE A 9 71.10 8.10 22.31
CA ILE A 9 69.85 8.58 22.91
C ILE A 9 69.81 8.39 24.44
N ARG A 10 69.12 9.27 25.18
CA ARG A 10 68.06 8.90 26.16
C ARG A 10 67.35 10.11 26.84
N ARG A 11 66.00 10.04 26.76
CA ARG A 11 64.95 10.23 27.80
C ARG A 11 64.53 11.63 28.32
N ARG A 12 63.22 11.85 28.09
CA ARG A 12 62.10 12.26 28.99
C ARG A 12 61.87 13.75 29.34
N ALA A 13 60.81 14.27 28.70
CA ALA A 13 59.50 14.66 29.26
C ALA A 13 59.32 15.86 30.22
N ALA A 14 58.25 16.60 29.87
CA ALA A 14 57.34 17.46 30.64
C ALA A 14 57.69 18.94 30.87
N GLY A 15 56.76 19.82 30.45
CA GLY A 15 56.70 21.24 30.79
C GLY A 15 55.60 21.97 30.00
N ALA A 16 54.56 22.40 30.69
CA ALA A 16 53.30 22.97 30.19
C ALA A 16 53.42 24.37 29.55
N LEU A 17 52.41 24.77 28.76
CA LEU A 17 52.04 26.18 28.56
C LEU A 17 50.60 26.32 28.04
N ALA A 18 49.84 27.19 28.72
CA ALA A 18 48.49 27.60 28.39
C ALA A 18 48.48 28.68 27.28
N ALA A 19 47.47 28.67 26.42
CA ALA A 19 47.14 29.78 25.54
C ALA A 19 45.61 29.90 25.40
N GLY A 20 45.11 31.12 25.58
CA GLY A 20 43.70 31.46 25.65
C GLY A 20 42.96 31.33 24.32
N LEU A 21 41.70 30.90 24.40
CA LEU A 21 40.74 30.91 23.30
C LEU A 21 40.14 32.31 23.10
N LEU A 22 40.19 32.79 21.86
CA LEU A 22 39.33 33.84 21.33
C LEU A 22 38.34 33.20 20.35
N CYS A 23 37.05 33.28 20.67
CA CYS A 23 35.96 32.82 19.83
C CYS A 23 35.81 33.71 18.58
N ALA A 24 35.85 33.09 17.40
CA ALA A 24 35.27 33.64 16.18
C ALA A 24 34.27 32.61 15.62
N ALA A 25 32.98 32.92 15.77
CA ALA A 25 31.89 32.15 15.19
C ALA A 25 31.83 32.41 13.68
N GLY A 26 32.26 31.42 12.88
CA GLY A 26 32.02 31.40 11.44
C GLY A 26 30.66 30.78 11.13
N LEU A 27 29.76 31.57 10.54
CA LEU A 27 28.52 31.11 9.93
C LEU A 27 28.85 30.21 8.73
N ALA A 28 28.68 28.89 8.88
CA ALA A 28 28.70 27.97 7.76
C ALA A 28 27.32 27.99 7.07
N ALA A 29 27.28 28.48 5.84
CA ALA A 29 26.10 28.34 4.98
C ALA A 29 25.87 26.86 4.64
N PRO A 30 24.62 26.37 4.59
CA PRO A 30 24.34 25.00 4.19
C PRO A 30 24.80 24.79 2.75
N ALA A 31 25.56 23.73 2.52
CA ALA A 31 25.97 23.32 1.18
C ALA A 31 24.71 22.97 0.37
N VAL A 32 24.43 23.78 -0.66
CA VAL A 32 23.39 23.49 -1.65
C VAL A 32 23.84 22.24 -2.40
N ALA A 33 23.14 21.13 -2.21
CA ALA A 33 23.34 19.92 -2.99
C ALA A 33 23.18 20.24 -4.48
N ALA A 34 24.18 19.90 -5.29
CA ALA A 34 24.08 20.02 -6.73
C ALA A 34 22.90 19.18 -7.24
N PRO A 35 22.13 19.65 -8.24
CA PRO A 35 21.02 18.90 -8.79
C PRO A 35 21.54 17.56 -9.34
N VAL A 36 21.02 16.45 -8.80
CA VAL A 36 21.25 15.11 -9.34
C VAL A 36 20.70 15.13 -10.76
N ARG A 37 21.59 15.00 -11.75
CA ARG A 37 21.21 14.87 -13.15
C ARG A 37 20.38 13.59 -13.28
N PRO A 38 19.16 13.62 -13.83
CA PRO A 38 18.39 12.40 -14.02
C PRO A 38 19.22 11.42 -14.87
N PRO A 39 19.18 10.11 -14.57
CA PRO A 39 19.82 9.12 -15.41
C PRO A 39 19.35 9.31 -16.87
N ALA A 40 20.23 9.05 -17.83
CA ALA A 40 19.84 9.02 -19.23
C ALA A 40 18.66 8.06 -19.37
N ALA A 41 17.63 8.45 -20.13
CA ALA A 41 16.45 7.61 -20.35
C ALA A 41 16.90 6.21 -20.79
N ALA A 42 16.45 5.18 -20.07
CA ALA A 42 16.80 3.81 -20.40
C ALA A 42 16.34 3.52 -21.84
N PRO A 43 17.16 2.84 -22.66
CA PRO A 43 16.71 2.43 -23.98
C PRO A 43 15.46 1.54 -23.83
N SER A 44 14.45 1.79 -24.66
CA SER A 44 13.20 1.03 -24.72
C SER A 44 13.05 0.31 -26.06
N LEU A 45 12.21 -0.73 -26.10
CA LEU A 45 11.78 -1.32 -27.37
C LEU A 45 11.11 -0.25 -28.25
N ALA A 46 11.57 -0.11 -29.50
CA ALA A 46 11.08 0.88 -30.46
C ALA A 46 10.05 0.28 -31.43
N ASP A 47 9.11 -0.50 -30.91
CA ASP A 47 8.07 -1.20 -31.70
C ASP A 47 6.66 -0.58 -31.55
N GLY A 48 6.51 0.42 -30.67
CA GLY A 48 5.26 1.16 -30.50
C GLY A 48 4.20 0.45 -29.66
N LEU A 49 4.56 -0.63 -28.96
CA LEU A 49 3.67 -1.34 -28.04
C LEU A 49 3.73 -0.75 -26.63
N ALA A 50 2.67 -0.99 -25.85
CA ALA A 50 2.56 -0.61 -24.43
C ALA A 50 2.99 0.85 -24.13
N LEU A 51 2.63 1.80 -25.00
CA LEU A 51 2.93 3.23 -24.78
C LEU A 51 2.24 3.81 -23.54
N THR A 52 1.21 3.13 -23.06
CA THR A 52 0.62 3.23 -21.72
C THR A 52 0.61 1.83 -21.08
N PRO A 53 0.49 1.71 -19.75
CA PRO A 53 0.45 0.41 -19.08
C PRO A 53 -0.65 -0.48 -19.66
N PRO A 54 -0.41 -1.79 -19.90
CA PRO A 54 -1.45 -2.68 -20.40
C PRO A 54 -2.66 -2.76 -19.47
N MET A 55 -3.87 -2.66 -20.03
CA MET A 55 -5.13 -2.87 -19.31
C MET A 55 -5.87 -4.09 -19.84
N GLY A 56 -6.32 -4.97 -18.96
CA GLY A 56 -6.96 -6.20 -19.38
C GLY A 56 -7.46 -7.08 -18.23
N PHE A 57 -7.47 -8.37 -18.49
CA PHE A 57 -7.85 -9.43 -17.57
C PHE A 57 -6.79 -10.54 -17.58
N ASN A 58 -6.60 -11.20 -16.45
CA ASN A 58 -5.85 -12.45 -16.33
C ASN A 58 -6.59 -13.38 -15.35
N ASN A 59 -6.73 -14.66 -15.68
CA ASN A 59 -7.53 -15.60 -14.91
C ASN A 59 -6.87 -16.14 -13.62
N TRP A 60 -5.56 -15.93 -13.43
CA TRP A 60 -4.78 -16.60 -12.38
C TRP A 60 -5.36 -16.38 -10.98
N ASN A 61 -5.63 -15.13 -10.59
CA ASN A 61 -6.08 -14.79 -9.23
C ASN A 61 -7.48 -15.33 -8.88
N SER A 62 -8.31 -15.67 -9.87
CA SER A 62 -9.69 -16.12 -9.62
C SER A 62 -9.93 -17.60 -9.87
N THR A 63 -9.24 -18.18 -10.86
CA THR A 63 -9.51 -19.55 -11.29
C THR A 63 -8.31 -20.46 -11.15
N HIS A 64 -7.09 -19.92 -11.05
CA HIS A 64 -5.85 -20.69 -11.14
C HIS A 64 -5.94 -21.73 -12.28
N CYS A 65 -5.74 -23.01 -11.96
CA CYS A 65 -5.91 -24.14 -12.86
C CYS A 65 -7.22 -24.91 -12.66
N GLY A 66 -8.20 -24.30 -11.99
CA GLY A 66 -9.51 -24.88 -11.71
C GLY A 66 -10.28 -25.24 -12.98
N ALA A 67 -11.31 -26.08 -12.84
CA ALA A 67 -12.12 -26.55 -13.97
C ALA A 67 -12.87 -25.42 -14.70
N ASP A 68 -13.14 -24.31 -14.00
CA ASP A 68 -13.80 -23.11 -14.55
C ASP A 68 -12.90 -22.33 -15.54
N PHE A 69 -11.60 -22.66 -15.67
CA PHE A 69 -10.70 -22.07 -16.65
C PHE A 69 -10.76 -22.82 -17.98
N ASP A 70 -11.62 -22.35 -18.88
CA ASP A 70 -11.86 -22.95 -20.19
C ASP A 70 -12.20 -21.90 -21.26
N GLU A 71 -12.41 -22.37 -22.50
CA GLU A 71 -12.81 -21.53 -23.63
C GLU A 71 -14.09 -20.72 -23.36
N ALA A 72 -15.07 -21.28 -22.65
CA ALA A 72 -16.34 -20.61 -22.37
C ALA A 72 -16.15 -19.44 -21.40
N MET A 73 -15.32 -19.61 -20.37
CA MET A 73 -14.94 -18.57 -19.43
C MET A 73 -14.27 -17.39 -20.15
N VAL A 74 -13.27 -17.66 -20.98
CA VAL A 74 -12.51 -16.62 -21.69
C VAL A 74 -13.42 -15.81 -22.61
N LYS A 75 -14.32 -16.49 -23.34
CA LYS A 75 -15.33 -15.83 -24.18
C LYS A 75 -16.31 -15.00 -23.35
N GLY A 76 -16.76 -15.52 -22.21
CA GLY A 76 -17.64 -14.81 -21.29
C GLY A 76 -17.01 -13.53 -20.71
N ILE A 77 -15.72 -13.55 -20.38
CA ILE A 77 -14.98 -12.34 -19.98
C ILE A 77 -14.90 -11.34 -21.13
N ALA A 78 -14.58 -11.80 -22.35
CA ALA A 78 -14.54 -10.93 -23.54
C ALA A 78 -15.90 -10.28 -23.83
N ASP A 79 -17.00 -11.02 -23.63
CA ASP A 79 -18.36 -10.49 -23.74
C ASP A 79 -18.63 -9.43 -22.67
N LEU A 80 -18.29 -9.70 -21.41
CA LEU A 80 -18.46 -8.75 -20.30
C LEU A 80 -17.65 -7.47 -20.48
N PHE A 81 -16.47 -7.54 -21.09
CA PHE A 81 -15.70 -6.33 -21.42
C PHE A 81 -16.49 -5.38 -22.33
N VAL A 82 -17.23 -5.92 -23.30
CA VAL A 82 -18.07 -5.13 -24.19
C VAL A 82 -19.36 -4.71 -23.47
N ASP A 83 -20.08 -5.67 -22.89
CA ASP A 83 -21.41 -5.47 -22.33
C ASP A 83 -21.42 -4.54 -21.11
N LYS A 84 -20.33 -4.53 -20.33
CA LYS A 84 -20.16 -3.67 -19.14
C LYS A 84 -19.38 -2.38 -19.42
N GLY A 85 -18.99 -2.12 -20.67
CA GLY A 85 -18.28 -0.90 -21.04
C GLY A 85 -16.81 -0.84 -20.64
N LEU A 86 -16.23 -1.91 -20.07
CA LEU A 86 -14.80 -1.95 -19.70
C LEU A 86 -13.89 -1.81 -20.94
N LYS A 87 -14.33 -2.30 -22.10
CA LYS A 87 -13.66 -1.99 -23.36
C LYS A 87 -13.64 -0.47 -23.58
N ASP A 88 -14.75 0.23 -23.45
CA ASP A 88 -14.73 1.69 -23.67
C ASP A 88 -13.92 2.44 -22.60
N ALA A 89 -13.77 1.86 -21.39
CA ALA A 89 -12.91 2.37 -20.34
C ALA A 89 -11.40 2.19 -20.63
N GLY A 90 -11.01 1.18 -21.40
CA GLY A 90 -9.62 0.97 -21.82
C GLY A 90 -9.11 -0.47 -21.74
N TYR A 91 -9.86 -1.39 -21.13
CA TYR A 91 -9.45 -2.79 -21.01
C TYR A 91 -9.47 -3.49 -22.38
N ARG A 92 -8.32 -4.04 -22.80
CA ARG A 92 -8.13 -4.59 -24.16
C ARG A 92 -7.67 -6.03 -24.17
N TYR A 93 -6.89 -6.46 -23.18
CA TYR A 93 -6.26 -7.78 -23.16
C TYR A 93 -7.11 -8.78 -22.36
N VAL A 94 -7.34 -9.97 -22.92
CA VAL A 94 -7.94 -11.11 -22.21
C VAL A 94 -6.85 -12.18 -22.17
N ASN A 95 -6.14 -12.27 -21.05
CA ASN A 95 -4.94 -13.10 -20.93
C ASN A 95 -5.28 -14.46 -20.32
N LEU A 96 -4.73 -15.50 -20.94
CA LEU A 96 -4.68 -16.85 -20.40
C LEU A 96 -3.40 -17.00 -19.57
N ASP A 97 -3.54 -17.47 -18.34
CA ASP A 97 -2.41 -17.84 -17.48
C ASP A 97 -2.08 -19.34 -17.59
N ASP A 98 -1.34 -19.92 -16.64
CA ASP A 98 -0.93 -21.33 -16.66
C ASP A 98 -2.10 -22.32 -16.86
N CYS A 99 -1.77 -23.57 -17.21
CA CYS A 99 -2.71 -24.70 -17.35
C CYS A 99 -3.64 -24.68 -18.59
N TRP A 100 -3.30 -23.92 -19.63
CA TRP A 100 -4.07 -23.93 -20.90
C TRP A 100 -3.67 -25.06 -21.87
N ALA A 101 -2.46 -25.62 -21.72
CA ALA A 101 -1.89 -26.64 -22.60
C ALA A 101 -1.97 -28.04 -21.99
N LEU A 102 -1.68 -29.07 -22.80
CA LEU A 102 -1.34 -30.40 -22.30
C LEU A 102 0.07 -30.41 -21.69
N PRO A 103 0.39 -31.34 -20.76
CA PRO A 103 1.73 -31.48 -20.16
C PRO A 103 2.86 -31.79 -21.14
N ASP A 104 2.50 -32.36 -22.30
CA ASP A 104 3.42 -32.81 -23.34
C ASP A 104 3.23 -32.04 -24.65
N ARG A 105 4.34 -31.80 -25.33
CA ARG A 105 4.35 -31.30 -26.71
C ARG A 105 3.97 -32.43 -27.67
N ASP A 106 3.51 -32.07 -28.86
CA ASP A 106 3.27 -33.06 -29.91
C ASP A 106 4.58 -33.64 -30.49
N ALA A 107 4.46 -34.58 -31.43
CA ALA A 107 5.60 -35.22 -32.09
C ALA A 107 6.51 -34.24 -32.88
N ASN A 108 6.03 -33.04 -33.18
CA ASN A 108 6.79 -31.98 -33.85
C ASN A 108 7.37 -30.96 -32.85
N GLY A 109 7.24 -31.21 -31.54
CA GLY A 109 7.70 -30.31 -30.49
C GLY A 109 6.82 -29.08 -30.30
N LYS A 110 5.58 -29.09 -30.80
CA LYS A 110 4.63 -27.97 -30.68
C LYS A 110 3.80 -28.06 -29.40
N LEU A 111 3.42 -26.89 -28.87
CA LEU A 111 2.48 -26.82 -27.76
C LEU A 111 1.09 -27.25 -28.23
N VAL A 112 0.39 -28.01 -27.39
CA VAL A 112 -0.95 -28.54 -27.66
C VAL A 112 -1.92 -27.95 -26.64
N PRO A 113 -2.92 -27.16 -27.06
CA PRO A 113 -3.98 -26.70 -26.15
C PRO A 113 -4.72 -27.90 -25.56
N ASP A 114 -5.08 -27.85 -24.28
CA ASP A 114 -5.88 -28.92 -23.66
C ASP A 114 -7.24 -29.04 -24.38
N PRO A 115 -7.56 -30.17 -25.03
CA PRO A 115 -8.79 -30.31 -25.82
C PRO A 115 -10.06 -30.36 -24.97
N ALA A 116 -9.95 -30.62 -23.65
CA ALA A 116 -11.10 -30.52 -22.75
C ALA A 116 -11.43 -29.07 -22.42
N ARG A 117 -10.41 -28.22 -22.22
CA ARG A 117 -10.58 -26.79 -21.90
C ARG A 117 -10.80 -25.93 -23.14
N PHE A 118 -10.06 -26.23 -24.20
CA PHE A 118 -10.01 -25.49 -25.45
C PHE A 118 -10.27 -26.42 -26.64
N PRO A 119 -11.49 -26.97 -26.76
CA PRO A 119 -11.82 -27.97 -27.79
C PRO A 119 -11.63 -27.45 -29.22
N ASN A 120 -11.68 -26.13 -29.44
CA ASN A 120 -11.46 -25.51 -30.74
C ASN A 120 -10.03 -24.95 -30.92
N GLY A 121 -9.16 -25.14 -29.92
CA GLY A 121 -7.80 -24.62 -29.88
C GLY A 121 -7.71 -23.10 -29.67
N ILE A 122 -6.51 -22.63 -29.33
CA ILE A 122 -6.28 -21.22 -28.96
C ILE A 122 -6.56 -20.24 -30.10
N LYS A 123 -6.32 -20.62 -31.36
CA LYS A 123 -6.64 -19.75 -32.49
C LYS A 123 -8.13 -19.39 -32.55
N ALA A 124 -9.04 -20.33 -32.29
CA ALA A 124 -10.47 -20.05 -32.29
C ALA A 124 -10.87 -19.09 -31.16
N VAL A 125 -10.20 -19.19 -30.00
CA VAL A 125 -10.37 -18.26 -28.88
C VAL A 125 -9.87 -16.86 -29.29
N ALA A 126 -8.68 -16.76 -29.88
CA ALA A 126 -8.11 -15.50 -30.35
C ALA A 126 -9.03 -14.83 -31.39
N ASP A 127 -9.49 -15.58 -32.39
CA ASP A 127 -10.42 -15.09 -33.41
C ASP A 127 -11.71 -14.55 -32.77
N TYR A 128 -12.25 -15.23 -31.73
CA TYR A 128 -13.42 -14.75 -30.99
C TYR A 128 -13.13 -13.44 -30.24
N VAL A 129 -12.04 -13.38 -29.48
CA VAL A 129 -11.64 -12.18 -28.72
C VAL A 129 -11.39 -11.00 -29.67
N HIS A 130 -10.73 -11.23 -30.82
CA HIS A 130 -10.53 -10.23 -31.86
C HIS A 130 -11.84 -9.77 -32.49
N SER A 131 -12.84 -10.64 -32.66
CA SER A 131 -14.16 -10.25 -33.17
C SER A 131 -14.89 -9.25 -32.26
N LYS A 132 -14.53 -9.21 -30.96
CA LYS A 132 -15.00 -8.21 -29.99
C LYS A 132 -14.16 -6.93 -29.99
N GLY A 133 -13.13 -6.85 -30.84
CA GLY A 133 -12.16 -5.75 -30.87
C GLY A 133 -11.26 -5.71 -29.65
N LEU A 134 -11.01 -6.88 -29.04
CA LEU A 134 -10.09 -7.09 -27.93
C LEU A 134 -8.83 -7.84 -28.43
N LYS A 135 -7.91 -8.11 -27.52
CA LYS A 135 -6.61 -8.77 -27.76
C LYS A 135 -6.48 -9.99 -26.85
N LEU A 136 -5.87 -11.07 -27.34
CA LEU A 136 -5.66 -12.28 -26.55
C LEU A 136 -4.22 -12.34 -26.02
N GLY A 137 -4.05 -12.64 -24.73
CA GLY A 137 -2.76 -12.98 -24.16
C GLY A 137 -2.62 -14.46 -23.82
N ILE A 138 -1.38 -14.93 -23.76
CA ILE A 138 -1.05 -16.30 -23.38
C ILE A 138 0.12 -16.32 -22.39
N TYR A 139 0.32 -17.48 -21.76
CA TYR A 139 1.34 -17.70 -20.76
C TYR A 139 2.26 -18.89 -21.11
N THR A 140 3.54 -18.76 -20.76
CA THR A 140 4.47 -19.89 -20.61
C THR A 140 5.64 -19.45 -19.71
N SER A 141 6.65 -20.30 -19.52
CA SER A 141 7.81 -20.02 -18.65
C SER A 141 9.13 -19.96 -19.43
N ALA A 142 10.05 -19.12 -18.98
CA ALA A 142 11.47 -19.09 -19.28
C ALA A 142 12.21 -20.25 -18.59
N GLY A 143 11.66 -21.45 -18.71
CA GLY A 143 12.18 -22.69 -18.17
C GLY A 143 11.67 -23.88 -18.98
N ILE A 144 12.00 -25.09 -18.56
CA ILE A 144 11.57 -26.31 -19.27
C ILE A 144 10.10 -26.66 -18.98
N LYS A 145 9.56 -26.18 -17.87
CA LYS A 145 8.19 -26.39 -17.41
C LYS A 145 7.63 -25.10 -16.79
N THR A 146 6.31 -24.92 -16.83
CA THR A 146 5.62 -23.83 -16.14
C THR A 146 5.64 -24.03 -14.62
N CYS A 147 5.13 -23.06 -13.85
CA CYS A 147 5.19 -23.09 -12.40
C CYS A 147 4.29 -24.17 -11.77
N ASN A 148 3.19 -24.54 -12.43
CA ASN A 148 2.30 -25.57 -11.92
C ASN A 148 3.01 -26.94 -11.84
N SER A 149 2.80 -27.65 -10.72
CA SER A 149 3.39 -28.96 -10.45
C SER A 149 2.94 -30.06 -11.42
N ALA A 150 1.82 -29.90 -12.13
CA ALA A 150 1.41 -30.78 -13.22
C ALA A 150 2.40 -30.74 -14.40
N GLY A 151 3.24 -29.71 -14.50
CA GLY A 151 4.37 -29.65 -15.41
C GLY A 151 3.98 -29.44 -16.87
N PHE A 152 3.37 -28.29 -17.20
CA PHE A 152 3.13 -27.89 -18.59
C PHE A 152 4.42 -27.42 -19.26
N PRO A 153 4.58 -27.56 -20.59
CA PRO A 153 5.84 -27.19 -21.25
C PRO A 153 6.16 -25.70 -21.11
N GLY A 154 7.36 -25.41 -20.61
CA GLY A 154 7.97 -24.09 -20.74
C GLY A 154 8.66 -23.95 -22.10
N ALA A 155 9.13 -22.75 -22.44
CA ALA A 155 9.69 -22.46 -23.76
C ALA A 155 11.22 -22.43 -23.81
N LEU A 156 11.94 -22.77 -22.73
CA LEU A 156 13.41 -22.82 -22.74
C LEU A 156 13.88 -23.85 -23.79
N GLY A 157 14.63 -23.38 -24.81
CA GLY A 157 15.07 -24.18 -25.96
C GLY A 157 14.02 -24.32 -27.09
N HIS A 158 12.83 -23.76 -26.93
CA HIS A 158 11.73 -23.77 -27.90
C HIS A 158 11.25 -22.35 -28.28
N GLU A 159 11.96 -21.29 -27.85
CA GLU A 159 11.50 -19.91 -27.87
C GLU A 159 11.05 -19.46 -29.26
N TYR A 160 11.85 -19.71 -30.30
CA TYR A 160 11.54 -19.36 -31.69
C TYR A 160 10.34 -20.13 -32.25
N SER A 161 10.22 -21.41 -31.90
CA SER A 161 9.10 -22.25 -32.34
C SER A 161 7.78 -21.80 -31.70
N ASP A 162 7.84 -21.51 -30.40
CA ASP A 162 6.67 -21.15 -29.60
C ASP A 162 6.22 -19.72 -29.90
N ALA A 163 7.14 -18.75 -30.00
CA ALA A 163 6.83 -17.39 -30.43
C ALA A 163 6.15 -17.36 -31.79
N ARG A 164 6.62 -18.19 -32.75
CA ARG A 164 5.97 -18.32 -34.06
C ARG A 164 4.57 -18.93 -33.93
N GLN A 165 4.42 -19.97 -33.11
CA GLN A 165 3.12 -20.62 -32.88
C GLN A 165 2.11 -19.66 -32.24
N PHE A 166 2.51 -18.85 -31.25
CA PHE A 166 1.66 -17.83 -30.64
C PHE A 166 1.22 -16.79 -31.68
N ALA A 167 2.14 -16.31 -32.51
CA ALA A 167 1.80 -15.37 -33.59
C ALA A 167 0.84 -15.98 -34.63
N ASP A 168 1.02 -17.27 -34.98
CA ASP A 168 0.13 -18.01 -35.89
C ASP A 168 -1.28 -18.22 -35.31
N TRP A 169 -1.38 -18.38 -33.98
CA TRP A 169 -2.66 -18.42 -33.28
C TRP A 169 -3.31 -17.05 -33.10
N GLY A 170 -2.61 -15.95 -33.40
CA GLY A 170 -3.14 -14.60 -33.25
C GLY A 170 -3.02 -14.03 -31.84
N VAL A 171 -2.11 -14.55 -31.01
CA VAL A 171 -1.79 -13.97 -29.70
C VAL A 171 -1.22 -12.55 -29.86
N ASP A 172 -1.57 -11.66 -28.94
CA ASP A 172 -1.13 -10.26 -28.90
C ASP A 172 -0.32 -9.91 -27.63
N TYR A 173 -0.26 -10.81 -26.64
CA TYR A 173 0.42 -10.60 -25.36
C TYR A 173 1.01 -11.93 -24.85
N LEU A 174 2.23 -11.91 -24.31
CA LEU A 174 2.88 -13.03 -23.64
C LEU A 174 3.28 -12.65 -22.22
N LYS A 175 2.76 -13.36 -21.21
CA LYS A 175 3.35 -13.44 -19.86
C LYS A 175 4.39 -14.56 -19.85
N TYR A 176 5.62 -14.26 -19.42
CA TYR A 176 6.74 -15.21 -19.48
C TYR A 176 7.40 -15.39 -18.13
N ASP A 177 7.07 -16.51 -17.48
CA ASP A 177 7.44 -16.85 -16.11
C ASP A 177 8.91 -17.27 -15.95
N ASN A 178 9.33 -17.61 -14.73
CA ASN A 178 10.72 -17.90 -14.38
C ASN A 178 10.94 -19.29 -13.76
N CYS A 179 9.89 -20.09 -13.52
CA CYS A 179 10.00 -21.45 -12.97
C CYS A 179 10.77 -22.42 -13.88
N ASN A 180 11.43 -23.41 -13.27
CA ASN A 180 12.17 -24.50 -13.96
C ASN A 180 13.23 -24.00 -14.95
N ASN A 181 13.91 -22.90 -14.62
CA ASN A 181 14.89 -22.22 -15.48
C ASN A 181 16.28 -22.92 -15.61
N LEU A 182 16.48 -24.05 -14.90
CA LEU A 182 17.72 -24.84 -14.89
C LEU A 182 18.99 -24.05 -14.46
N GLY A 183 18.83 -22.92 -13.77
CA GLY A 183 19.95 -22.03 -13.41
C GLY A 183 20.56 -21.29 -14.61
N VAL A 184 19.90 -21.29 -15.77
CA VAL A 184 20.34 -20.50 -16.92
C VAL A 184 20.11 -19.01 -16.63
N ASP A 185 21.09 -18.18 -16.99
CA ASP A 185 21.06 -16.73 -16.78
C ASP A 185 19.73 -16.09 -17.24
N ALA A 186 19.12 -15.29 -16.37
CA ALA A 186 17.83 -14.66 -16.64
C ALA A 186 17.89 -13.74 -17.87
N LYS A 187 18.92 -12.89 -17.96
CA LYS A 187 19.05 -11.93 -19.06
C LYS A 187 19.16 -12.65 -20.40
N LEU A 188 19.88 -13.77 -20.45
CA LEU A 188 19.98 -14.63 -21.63
C LEU A 188 18.60 -15.20 -22.03
N ARG A 189 17.88 -15.82 -21.10
CA ARG A 189 16.57 -16.43 -21.38
C ARG A 189 15.55 -15.40 -21.88
N TYR A 190 15.41 -14.27 -21.18
CA TYR A 190 14.45 -13.23 -21.54
C TYR A 190 14.82 -12.52 -22.87
N ARG A 191 16.11 -12.28 -23.14
CA ARG A 191 16.55 -11.74 -24.45
C ARG A 191 16.31 -12.73 -25.60
N THR A 192 16.47 -14.02 -25.34
CA THR A 192 16.24 -15.06 -26.36
C THR A 192 14.77 -15.08 -26.78
N MET A 193 13.84 -15.03 -25.82
CA MET A 193 12.41 -14.92 -26.12
C MET A 193 12.04 -13.57 -26.76
N ARG A 194 12.62 -12.44 -26.35
CA ARG A 194 12.46 -11.16 -27.08
C ARG A 194 12.83 -11.31 -28.56
N ASP A 195 13.99 -11.88 -28.85
CA ASP A 195 14.46 -12.02 -30.23
C ASP A 195 13.55 -12.97 -31.04
N ALA A 196 13.05 -14.03 -30.39
CA ALA A 196 12.05 -14.93 -30.96
C ALA A 196 10.71 -14.22 -31.27
N LEU A 197 10.19 -13.40 -30.35
CA LEU A 197 8.97 -12.61 -30.56
C LEU A 197 9.14 -11.59 -31.70
N LYS A 198 10.31 -10.94 -31.76
CA LYS A 198 10.65 -10.03 -32.86
C LYS A 198 10.68 -10.76 -34.21
N ALA A 199 11.31 -11.93 -34.28
CA ALA A 199 11.35 -12.74 -35.50
C ALA A 199 9.96 -13.22 -35.91
N ALA A 200 9.14 -13.66 -34.96
CA ALA A 200 7.75 -14.06 -35.21
C ALA A 200 6.92 -12.89 -35.73
N SER A 201 7.07 -11.70 -35.13
CA SER A 201 6.39 -10.47 -35.57
C SER A 201 6.81 -10.07 -36.99
N GLN A 202 8.10 -10.10 -37.31
CA GLN A 202 8.59 -9.83 -38.67
C GLN A 202 8.03 -10.81 -39.71
N ALA A 203 7.83 -12.07 -39.32
CA ALA A 203 7.37 -13.12 -40.22
C ALA A 203 5.83 -13.22 -40.33
N THR A 204 5.06 -12.58 -39.45
CA THR A 204 3.58 -12.65 -39.42
C THR A 204 2.89 -11.29 -39.54
N GLY A 205 3.60 -10.20 -39.23
CA GLY A 205 3.00 -8.90 -38.97
C GLY A 205 2.26 -8.80 -37.63
N ARG A 206 2.35 -9.79 -36.73
CA ARG A 206 1.69 -9.81 -35.42
C ARG A 206 2.69 -9.42 -34.30
N PRO A 207 2.73 -8.16 -33.86
CA PRO A 207 3.49 -7.77 -32.68
C PRO A 207 2.82 -8.31 -31.40
N ILE A 208 3.64 -8.74 -30.42
CA ILE A 208 3.19 -9.35 -29.17
C ILE A 208 3.79 -8.55 -28.00
N VAL A 209 2.95 -8.05 -27.10
CA VAL A 209 3.40 -7.40 -25.86
C VAL A 209 4.10 -8.44 -24.99
N TYR A 210 5.25 -8.08 -24.43
CA TYR A 210 6.10 -9.00 -23.70
C TYR A 210 6.21 -8.64 -22.22
N SER A 211 5.54 -9.42 -21.37
CA SER A 211 5.52 -9.28 -19.91
C SER A 211 6.48 -10.29 -19.27
N ILE A 212 7.50 -9.76 -18.61
CA ILE A 212 8.55 -10.51 -17.92
C ILE A 212 8.08 -10.82 -16.50
N CYS A 213 7.94 -12.09 -16.15
CA CYS A 213 7.51 -12.53 -14.83
C CYS A 213 8.65 -13.28 -14.13
N GLU A 214 9.61 -12.53 -13.58
CA GLU A 214 10.75 -13.08 -12.82
C GLU A 214 10.82 -12.57 -11.38
N TRP A 215 9.69 -12.06 -10.89
CA TRP A 215 9.44 -11.69 -9.50
C TRP A 215 10.40 -10.66 -8.87
N GLY A 216 11.16 -9.94 -9.69
CA GLY A 216 12.17 -8.98 -9.24
C GLY A 216 13.51 -9.61 -8.82
N GLU A 217 13.67 -10.93 -8.93
CA GLU A 217 14.84 -11.67 -8.44
C GLU A 217 16.18 -11.14 -8.98
N ASN A 218 16.21 -10.72 -10.26
CA ASN A 218 17.41 -10.23 -10.92
C ASN A 218 17.30 -8.74 -11.25
N LYS A 219 16.46 -8.00 -10.53
CA LYS A 219 16.27 -6.53 -10.68
C LYS A 219 15.96 -6.13 -12.13
N PRO A 220 14.84 -6.60 -12.71
CA PRO A 220 14.55 -6.44 -14.13
C PRO A 220 14.44 -4.97 -14.55
N TRP A 221 14.08 -4.08 -13.62
CA TRP A 221 14.10 -2.63 -13.86
C TRP A 221 15.48 -2.08 -14.28
N GLU A 222 16.59 -2.76 -13.99
CA GLU A 222 17.94 -2.33 -14.38
C GLU A 222 18.36 -2.78 -15.80
N TRP A 223 17.64 -3.71 -16.43
CA TRP A 223 18.10 -4.33 -17.68
C TRP A 223 17.01 -4.73 -18.67
N ALA A 224 15.74 -4.73 -18.28
CA ALA A 224 14.65 -5.27 -19.08
C ALA A 224 13.98 -4.24 -19.99
N SER A 225 14.32 -2.95 -19.90
CA SER A 225 13.69 -1.89 -20.69
C SER A 225 13.84 -2.06 -22.20
N ASP A 226 14.97 -2.62 -22.67
CA ASP A 226 15.20 -2.99 -24.08
C ASP A 226 14.92 -4.48 -24.35
N VAL A 227 14.24 -5.15 -23.41
CA VAL A 227 13.92 -6.57 -23.48
C VAL A 227 12.42 -6.83 -23.56
N GLY A 228 11.66 -6.32 -22.60
CA GLY A 228 10.22 -6.48 -22.50
C GLY A 228 9.51 -5.14 -22.31
N HIS A 229 8.19 -5.21 -22.30
CA HIS A 229 7.32 -4.04 -22.20
C HIS A 229 6.89 -3.74 -20.76
N LEU A 230 7.01 -4.74 -19.89
CA LEU A 230 6.73 -4.66 -18.47
C LEU A 230 7.43 -5.83 -17.77
N TRP A 231 7.72 -5.66 -16.48
CA TRP A 231 8.37 -6.68 -15.67
C TRP A 231 7.83 -6.70 -14.25
N ARG A 232 7.53 -7.90 -13.75
CA ARG A 232 7.15 -8.15 -12.36
C ARG A 232 8.28 -7.69 -11.44
N THR A 233 7.94 -6.88 -10.44
CA THR A 233 8.93 -6.29 -9.51
C THR A 233 9.02 -7.01 -8.16
N THR A 234 8.07 -7.90 -7.89
CA THR A 234 7.91 -8.60 -6.60
C THR A 234 7.42 -10.04 -6.82
N GLY A 235 7.43 -10.83 -5.75
CA GLY A 235 6.60 -12.04 -5.64
C GLY A 235 5.11 -11.78 -5.87
N ASP A 236 4.33 -12.86 -5.92
CA ASP A 236 2.91 -12.81 -6.28
C ASP A 236 2.08 -12.04 -5.25
N ILE A 237 1.13 -11.25 -5.75
CA ILE A 237 0.09 -10.67 -4.93
C ILE A 237 -0.85 -11.78 -4.41
N SER A 238 -1.47 -11.50 -3.27
CA SER A 238 -2.62 -12.24 -2.77
C SER A 238 -3.72 -11.27 -2.40
N ASP A 239 -4.97 -11.73 -2.41
CA ASP A 239 -6.14 -10.93 -2.04
C ASP A 239 -6.21 -10.66 -0.53
N SER A 240 -5.23 -9.90 -0.04
CA SER A 240 -5.09 -9.47 1.34
C SER A 240 -4.47 -8.08 1.39
N TRP A 241 -4.90 -7.28 2.37
CA TRP A 241 -4.39 -5.93 2.57
C TRP A 241 -2.88 -5.89 2.75
N GLY A 242 -2.34 -6.81 3.56
CA GLY A 242 -0.90 -6.88 3.86
C GLY A 242 -0.05 -7.15 2.60
N SER A 243 -0.50 -8.07 1.74
CA SER A 243 0.19 -8.35 0.47
C SER A 243 0.19 -7.14 -0.47
N MET A 244 -0.98 -6.51 -0.67
CA MET A 244 -1.12 -5.33 -1.51
C MET A 244 -0.22 -4.17 -1.04
N VAL A 245 -0.20 -3.88 0.27
CA VAL A 245 0.65 -2.85 0.86
C VAL A 245 2.14 -3.19 0.76
N SER A 246 2.52 -4.46 0.96
CA SER A 246 3.92 -4.90 0.82
C SER A 246 4.44 -4.68 -0.60
N ILE A 247 3.64 -5.07 -1.61
CA ILE A 247 3.98 -4.89 -3.02
C ILE A 247 4.06 -3.40 -3.39
N LEU A 248 3.11 -2.58 -2.92
CA LEU A 248 3.14 -1.13 -3.09
C LEU A 248 4.49 -0.54 -2.63
N LYS A 249 4.93 -0.90 -1.41
CA LYS A 249 6.17 -0.38 -0.80
C LYS A 249 7.41 -0.79 -1.59
N GLN A 250 7.42 -2.00 -2.16
CA GLN A 250 8.52 -2.49 -2.99
C GLN A 250 8.56 -1.83 -4.37
N ASN A 251 7.39 -1.56 -4.97
CA ASN A 251 7.29 -1.02 -6.32
C ASN A 251 7.47 0.51 -6.40
N LEU A 252 7.01 1.27 -5.39
CA LEU A 252 7.09 2.74 -5.37
C LEU A 252 8.50 3.31 -5.62
N PRO A 253 9.58 2.80 -4.99
CA PRO A 253 10.95 3.27 -5.22
C PRO A 253 11.45 3.09 -6.66
N LEU A 254 10.80 2.24 -7.47
CA LEU A 254 11.21 1.91 -8.83
C LEU A 254 10.72 2.92 -9.88
N ALA A 255 10.03 4.00 -9.45
CA ALA A 255 9.51 5.05 -10.33
C ALA A 255 10.48 5.57 -11.42
N PRO A 256 11.80 5.72 -11.17
CA PRO A 256 12.73 6.17 -12.22
C PRO A 256 12.88 5.24 -13.42
N TYR A 257 12.45 3.97 -13.30
CA TYR A 257 12.61 2.94 -14.33
C TYR A 257 11.38 2.72 -15.20
N ALA A 258 10.23 3.29 -14.83
CA ALA A 258 8.99 3.16 -15.60
C ALA A 258 8.84 4.30 -16.62
N GLY A 259 8.31 3.96 -17.80
CA GLY A 259 8.06 4.90 -18.88
C GLY A 259 7.29 4.28 -20.05
N PRO A 260 6.90 5.08 -21.06
CA PRO A 260 6.25 4.57 -22.26
C PRO A 260 7.00 3.38 -22.89
N GLY A 261 6.31 2.25 -23.00
CA GLY A 261 6.85 1.01 -23.56
C GLY A 261 7.62 0.12 -22.58
N HIS A 262 7.72 0.49 -21.30
CA HIS A 262 8.50 -0.25 -20.30
C HIS A 262 8.03 0.06 -18.86
N TRP A 263 7.23 -0.83 -18.26
CA TRP A 263 6.53 -0.57 -16.99
C TRP A 263 6.98 -1.49 -15.86
N ASN A 264 7.06 -0.94 -14.65
CA ASN A 264 7.10 -1.75 -13.45
C ASN A 264 5.73 -2.41 -13.23
N ASP A 265 5.72 -3.72 -13.02
CA ASP A 265 4.51 -4.53 -12.83
C ASP A 265 4.42 -5.01 -11.38
N PRO A 266 3.64 -4.32 -10.52
CA PRO A 266 3.33 -4.76 -9.16
C PRO A 266 2.28 -5.88 -9.12
N ASP A 267 2.15 -6.67 -10.18
CA ASP A 267 1.20 -7.79 -10.30
C ASP A 267 -0.26 -7.38 -10.52
N MET A 268 -1.09 -8.40 -10.77
CA MET A 268 -2.49 -8.28 -11.18
C MET A 268 -3.39 -7.67 -10.09
N LEU A 269 -4.53 -7.14 -10.50
CA LEU A 269 -5.52 -6.55 -9.61
C LEU A 269 -6.33 -7.63 -8.87
N GLU A 270 -6.43 -7.52 -7.55
CA GLU A 270 -7.30 -8.37 -6.71
C GLU A 270 -8.73 -7.81 -6.54
N VAL A 271 -9.04 -6.69 -7.23
CA VAL A 271 -10.29 -5.93 -7.10
C VAL A 271 -11.53 -6.80 -7.31
N GLY A 272 -12.17 -7.19 -6.20
CA GLY A 272 -13.43 -7.94 -6.17
C GLY A 272 -13.31 -9.44 -5.88
N ASN A 273 -12.14 -9.93 -5.46
CA ASN A 273 -11.95 -11.37 -5.13
C ASN A 273 -12.47 -11.80 -3.75
N GLY A 274 -12.78 -10.85 -2.86
CA GLY A 274 -13.51 -11.05 -1.61
C GLY A 274 -12.68 -11.05 -0.32
N GLY A 275 -11.35 -11.06 -0.41
CA GLY A 275 -10.41 -11.01 0.71
C GLY A 275 -10.09 -9.60 1.22
N MET A 276 -10.51 -8.56 0.49
CA MET A 276 -10.46 -7.16 0.92
C MET A 276 -11.84 -6.50 0.81
N THR A 277 -12.01 -5.39 1.51
CA THR A 277 -13.19 -4.52 1.46
C THR A 277 -13.19 -3.63 0.21
N ASP A 278 -14.34 -3.10 -0.17
CA ASP A 278 -14.44 -2.11 -1.27
C ASP A 278 -13.57 -0.86 -1.05
N THR A 279 -13.32 -0.48 0.21
CA THR A 279 -12.43 0.65 0.55
C THR A 279 -10.98 0.30 0.21
N GLU A 280 -10.55 -0.89 0.59
CA GLU A 280 -9.21 -1.41 0.29
C GLU A 280 -9.03 -1.63 -1.22
N TYR A 281 -10.03 -2.16 -1.93
CA TYR A 281 -10.00 -2.31 -3.39
C TYR A 281 -9.94 -0.97 -4.12
N ARG A 282 -10.65 0.06 -3.64
CA ARG A 282 -10.50 1.43 -4.19
C ARG A 282 -9.11 1.99 -3.95
N SER A 283 -8.51 1.71 -2.79
CA SER A 283 -7.12 2.07 -2.52
C SER A 283 -6.16 1.35 -3.45
N HIS A 284 -6.28 0.03 -3.59
CA HIS A 284 -5.48 -0.79 -4.50
C HIS A 284 -5.55 -0.27 -5.95
N PHE A 285 -6.75 -0.02 -6.48
CA PHE A 285 -6.92 0.52 -7.83
C PHE A 285 -6.32 1.93 -8.00
N SER A 286 -6.50 2.80 -7.00
CA SER A 286 -5.95 4.16 -6.99
C SER A 286 -4.42 4.14 -6.99
N LEU A 287 -3.84 3.24 -6.20
CA LEU A 287 -2.39 3.12 -6.01
C LEU A 287 -1.71 2.51 -7.25
N TRP A 288 -2.30 1.49 -7.86
CA TRP A 288 -1.81 0.96 -9.14
C TRP A 288 -1.86 2.05 -10.22
N SER A 289 -2.95 2.83 -10.25
CA SER A 289 -3.10 3.91 -11.24
C SER A 289 -2.08 5.04 -11.05
N VAL A 290 -1.83 5.49 -9.82
CA VAL A 290 -0.78 6.51 -9.58
C VAL A 290 0.62 5.95 -9.84
N MET A 291 0.82 4.63 -9.74
CA MET A 291 2.08 3.99 -10.09
C MET A 291 2.27 3.77 -11.59
N ALA A 292 1.28 4.05 -12.45
CA ALA A 292 1.31 3.66 -13.86
C ALA A 292 1.55 2.15 -14.05
N ALA A 293 0.88 1.34 -13.23
CA ALA A 293 0.99 -0.11 -13.25
C ALA A 293 0.05 -0.73 -14.30
N PRO A 294 0.34 -1.94 -14.81
CA PRO A 294 -0.64 -2.68 -15.60
C PRO A 294 -1.95 -2.88 -14.81
N LEU A 295 -3.08 -2.54 -15.41
CA LEU A 295 -4.41 -2.76 -14.81
C LEU A 295 -5.01 -4.06 -15.36
N LEU A 296 -4.44 -5.18 -14.93
CA LEU A 296 -4.91 -6.52 -15.28
C LEU A 296 -5.88 -7.03 -14.21
N ILE A 297 -7.17 -7.06 -14.52
CA ILE A 297 -8.24 -7.58 -13.65
C ILE A 297 -7.97 -9.06 -13.36
N GLY A 298 -7.87 -9.44 -12.08
CA GLY A 298 -7.72 -10.82 -11.61
C GLY A 298 -9.04 -11.52 -11.26
N THR A 299 -10.14 -10.79 -11.15
CA THR A 299 -11.45 -11.30 -10.69
C THR A 299 -12.29 -11.92 -11.79
N ASP A 300 -12.97 -13.03 -11.49
CA ASP A 300 -13.96 -13.64 -12.38
C ASP A 300 -15.18 -12.71 -12.51
N LEU A 301 -15.18 -11.87 -13.56
CA LEU A 301 -16.22 -10.87 -13.81
C LEU A 301 -17.62 -11.47 -13.99
N ARG A 302 -17.74 -12.78 -14.27
CA ARG A 302 -19.04 -13.47 -14.36
C ARG A 302 -19.74 -13.54 -12.98
N LYS A 303 -18.97 -13.40 -11.90
CA LYS A 303 -19.39 -13.47 -10.50
C LYS A 303 -19.21 -12.14 -9.76
N ALA A 304 -18.68 -11.10 -10.42
CA ALA A 304 -18.37 -9.82 -9.81
C ALA A 304 -19.61 -9.01 -9.40
N SER A 305 -19.46 -8.25 -8.31
CA SER A 305 -20.52 -7.37 -7.79
C SER A 305 -20.63 -6.05 -8.56
N PRO A 306 -21.75 -5.31 -8.47
CA PRO A 306 -21.83 -3.95 -9.01
C PRO A 306 -20.73 -3.02 -8.47
N ALA A 307 -20.40 -3.12 -7.17
CA ALA A 307 -19.34 -2.31 -6.57
C ALA A 307 -17.97 -2.58 -7.21
N THR A 308 -17.69 -3.84 -7.57
CA THR A 308 -16.48 -4.22 -8.32
C THR A 308 -16.44 -3.51 -9.67
N PHE A 309 -17.54 -3.47 -10.42
CA PHE A 309 -17.61 -2.75 -11.68
C PHE A 309 -17.47 -1.22 -11.50
N ASP A 310 -18.06 -0.64 -10.45
CA ASP A 310 -17.93 0.79 -10.15
C ASP A 310 -16.45 1.19 -9.90
N ILE A 311 -15.65 0.30 -9.31
CA ILE A 311 -14.21 0.51 -9.13
C ILE A 311 -13.49 0.43 -10.48
N LEU A 312 -13.73 -0.65 -11.22
CA LEU A 312 -13.02 -0.96 -12.47
C LEU A 312 -13.40 -0.03 -13.63
N ASP A 313 -14.60 0.55 -13.66
CA ASP A 313 -15.03 1.48 -14.73
C ASP A 313 -14.78 2.96 -14.39
N ASN A 314 -14.06 3.27 -13.31
CA ASN A 314 -13.76 4.67 -12.99
C ASN A 314 -12.76 5.29 -13.99
N LYS A 315 -13.30 5.92 -15.04
CA LYS A 315 -12.55 6.55 -16.14
C LYS A 315 -11.64 7.70 -15.70
N GLU A 316 -11.96 8.39 -14.60
CA GLU A 316 -11.07 9.45 -14.08
C GLU A 316 -9.82 8.86 -13.43
N VAL A 317 -9.96 7.75 -12.71
CA VAL A 317 -8.82 7.02 -12.11
C VAL A 317 -8.00 6.31 -13.18
N ILE A 318 -8.65 5.66 -14.17
CA ILE A 318 -7.98 5.08 -15.33
C ILE A 318 -7.20 6.14 -16.11
N ALA A 319 -7.72 7.35 -16.26
CA ALA A 319 -7.01 8.43 -16.93
C ALA A 319 -5.72 8.87 -16.18
N VAL A 320 -5.64 8.64 -14.87
CA VAL A 320 -4.38 8.78 -14.12
C VAL A 320 -3.40 7.73 -14.55
N ASP A 321 -3.80 6.46 -14.57
CA ASP A 321 -2.95 5.35 -15.00
C ASP A 321 -2.43 5.54 -16.43
N GLN A 322 -3.36 5.76 -17.35
CA GLN A 322 -3.16 5.85 -18.80
C GLN A 322 -2.66 7.22 -19.27
N ASP A 323 -2.14 8.07 -18.37
CA ASP A 323 -1.58 9.36 -18.77
C ASP A 323 -0.39 9.17 -19.73
N PRO A 324 -0.43 9.79 -20.92
CA PRO A 324 0.57 9.58 -21.97
C PRO A 324 1.94 10.19 -21.67
N LEU A 325 2.14 10.94 -20.57
CA LEU A 325 3.49 11.27 -20.10
C LEU A 325 4.21 10.02 -19.59
N GLY A 326 3.45 9.02 -19.12
CA GLY A 326 3.96 7.72 -18.71
C GLY A 326 4.88 7.79 -17.50
N ARG A 327 4.66 8.73 -16.58
CA ARG A 327 5.43 8.82 -15.32
C ARG A 327 4.77 7.97 -14.24
N GLN A 328 5.54 7.12 -13.60
CA GLN A 328 5.14 6.53 -12.32
C GLN A 328 5.17 7.61 -11.22
N GLY A 329 4.20 7.56 -10.30
CA GLY A 329 4.14 8.45 -9.14
C GLY A 329 5.26 8.20 -8.12
N THR A 330 5.65 9.26 -7.42
CA THR A 330 6.71 9.25 -6.40
C THR A 330 6.17 9.63 -5.04
N VAL A 331 6.77 9.08 -3.98
CA VAL A 331 6.43 9.44 -2.59
C VAL A 331 6.90 10.87 -2.30
N VAL A 332 5.96 11.73 -1.90
CA VAL A 332 6.22 13.09 -1.42
C VAL A 332 6.48 13.08 0.09
N SER A 333 5.73 12.27 0.83
CA SER A 333 5.93 12.04 2.25
C SER A 333 5.34 10.70 2.66
N SER A 334 5.99 10.01 3.60
CA SER A 334 5.43 8.84 4.27
C SER A 334 5.84 8.83 5.75
N GLY A 335 4.94 8.34 6.61
CA GLY A 335 5.25 8.17 8.04
C GLY A 335 4.04 7.80 8.89
N ALA A 336 4.22 6.81 9.78
CA ALA A 336 3.16 6.24 10.62
C ALA A 336 1.92 5.81 9.81
N GLY A 337 2.14 5.07 8.72
CA GLY A 337 1.07 4.58 7.83
C GLY A 337 0.36 5.65 6.99
N ARG A 338 0.82 6.91 6.99
CA ARG A 338 0.27 7.98 6.15
C ARG A 338 1.17 8.21 4.95
N TRP A 339 0.61 8.21 3.76
CA TRP A 339 1.34 8.33 2.52
C TRP A 339 0.77 9.44 1.64
N VAL A 340 1.67 10.21 1.04
CA VAL A 340 1.36 11.14 -0.04
C VAL A 340 2.18 10.70 -1.25
N VAL A 341 1.51 10.25 -2.30
CA VAL A 341 2.14 9.89 -3.58
C VAL A 341 1.64 10.86 -4.64
N ALA A 342 2.56 11.44 -5.43
CA ALA A 342 2.21 12.36 -6.50
C ALA A 342 2.76 11.88 -7.84
N LYS A 343 1.94 11.96 -8.88
CA LYS A 343 2.28 11.68 -10.29
C LYS A 343 2.13 12.94 -11.12
N GLU A 344 3.17 13.29 -11.86
CA GLU A 344 3.12 14.33 -12.88
C GLU A 344 2.37 13.81 -14.11
N MET A 345 1.44 14.64 -14.61
CA MET A 345 0.58 14.34 -15.74
C MET A 345 1.01 15.15 -16.97
N LYS A 346 0.68 14.69 -18.18
CA LYS A 346 1.09 15.35 -19.43
C LYS A 346 0.66 16.82 -19.54
N ASP A 347 -0.50 17.16 -19.00
CA ASP A 347 -1.05 18.51 -19.04
C ASP A 347 -0.44 19.45 -17.99
N GLY A 348 0.54 18.98 -17.21
CA GLY A 348 1.17 19.72 -16.12
C GLY A 348 0.41 19.65 -14.79
N SER A 349 -0.76 18.99 -14.74
CA SER A 349 -1.43 18.70 -13.47
C SER A 349 -0.67 17.66 -12.63
N ARG A 350 -1.12 17.45 -11.39
CA ARG A 350 -0.62 16.39 -10.50
C ARG A 350 -1.78 15.50 -10.09
N ALA A 351 -1.63 14.19 -10.28
CA ALA A 351 -2.45 13.23 -9.56
C ALA A 351 -1.82 13.02 -8.16
N VAL A 352 -2.62 13.12 -7.10
CA VAL A 352 -2.16 13.06 -5.71
C VAL A 352 -3.01 12.05 -4.95
N ALA A 353 -2.38 10.98 -4.48
CA ALA A 353 -2.99 9.99 -3.61
C ALA A 353 -2.63 10.31 -2.14
N LEU A 354 -3.66 10.59 -1.34
CA LEU A 354 -3.57 10.64 0.12
C LEU A 354 -3.99 9.26 0.64
N PHE A 355 -3.02 8.42 0.98
CA PHE A 355 -3.24 7.01 1.29
C PHE A 355 -3.00 6.71 2.78
N ASN A 356 -3.99 6.08 3.40
CA ASN A 356 -3.92 5.67 4.80
C ASN A 356 -3.78 4.16 4.90
N GLU A 357 -2.60 3.71 5.26
CA GLU A 357 -2.27 2.30 5.50
C GLU A 357 -2.85 1.78 6.83
N SER A 358 -3.09 2.69 7.79
CA SER A 358 -3.42 2.32 9.17
C SER A 358 -4.88 1.90 9.36
N GLY A 359 -5.14 1.15 10.44
CA GLY A 359 -6.47 0.68 10.83
C GLY A 359 -7.40 1.74 11.44
N SER A 360 -7.03 3.03 11.41
CA SER A 360 -7.85 4.13 11.93
C SER A 360 -7.87 5.31 10.96
N ALA A 361 -8.87 6.18 11.03
CA ALA A 361 -8.92 7.36 10.16
C ALA A 361 -7.74 8.30 10.45
N GLN A 362 -7.06 8.77 9.40
CA GLN A 362 -5.89 9.63 9.50
C GLN A 362 -6.09 10.93 8.72
N ARG A 363 -5.71 12.05 9.31
CA ARG A 363 -5.55 13.30 8.56
C ARG A 363 -4.24 13.23 7.77
N ILE A 364 -4.33 13.35 6.45
CA ILE A 364 -3.19 13.35 5.54
C ILE A 364 -3.22 14.65 4.74
N ALA A 365 -2.07 15.33 4.66
CA ALA A 365 -1.97 16.63 4.04
C ALA A 365 -0.64 16.83 3.31
N THR A 366 -0.68 17.63 2.26
CA THR A 366 0.45 18.18 1.51
C THR A 366 0.09 19.54 0.93
N THR A 367 0.95 20.12 0.09
CA THR A 367 0.69 21.38 -0.62
C THR A 367 0.89 21.23 -2.12
N ALA A 368 0.25 22.10 -2.90
CA ALA A 368 0.42 22.20 -4.34
C ALA A 368 1.90 22.35 -4.72
N THR A 369 2.65 23.17 -3.99
CA THR A 369 4.09 23.35 -4.19
C THR A 369 4.91 22.10 -3.86
N ALA A 370 4.58 21.38 -2.79
CA ALA A 370 5.28 20.15 -2.40
C ALA A 370 5.07 19.01 -3.42
N VAL A 371 3.92 18.99 -4.11
CA VAL A 371 3.67 18.05 -5.22
C VAL A 371 4.21 18.56 -6.57
N GLY A 372 4.90 19.70 -6.59
CA GLY A 372 5.60 20.23 -7.76
C GLY A 372 4.76 21.08 -8.72
N LEU A 373 3.62 21.62 -8.28
CA LEU A 373 2.88 22.63 -9.05
C LEU A 373 3.52 24.02 -8.86
N PRO A 374 3.43 24.91 -9.87
CA PRO A 374 3.92 26.29 -9.74
C PRO A 374 3.09 27.09 -8.74
N ASP A 375 3.67 28.17 -8.23
CA ASP A 375 2.92 29.16 -7.44
C ASP A 375 1.79 29.77 -8.29
N ALA A 376 0.58 29.74 -7.75
CA ALA A 376 -0.62 30.21 -8.41
C ALA A 376 -1.55 30.95 -7.42
N PRO A 377 -2.45 31.84 -7.90
CA PRO A 377 -3.42 32.51 -7.02
C PRO A 377 -4.43 31.55 -6.39
N GLY A 378 -4.63 30.37 -6.98
CA GLY A 378 -5.49 29.28 -6.53
C GLY A 378 -5.33 28.07 -7.46
N TYR A 379 -5.87 26.92 -7.06
CA TYR A 379 -5.79 25.67 -7.81
C TYR A 379 -7.15 25.00 -7.91
N THR A 380 -7.39 24.26 -8.99
CA THR A 380 -8.50 23.31 -9.10
C THR A 380 -8.08 21.99 -8.47
N LEU A 381 -8.97 21.38 -7.66
CA LEU A 381 -8.81 20.09 -7.02
C LEU A 381 -10.01 19.22 -7.42
N ARG A 382 -9.78 18.21 -8.25
CA ARG A 382 -10.80 17.24 -8.69
C ARG A 382 -10.65 15.97 -7.86
N ASP A 383 -11.67 15.61 -7.07
CA ASP A 383 -11.76 14.29 -6.45
C ASP A 383 -12.26 13.28 -7.49
N LEU A 384 -11.41 12.30 -7.81
CA LEU A 384 -11.64 11.38 -8.93
C LEU A 384 -12.66 10.28 -8.61
N TRP A 385 -12.95 10.06 -7.33
CA TRP A 385 -13.95 9.11 -6.90
C TRP A 385 -15.30 9.76 -6.62
N GLN A 386 -15.31 11.01 -6.16
CA GLN A 386 -16.54 11.79 -5.99
C GLN A 386 -16.99 12.46 -7.29
N HIS A 387 -16.15 12.44 -8.33
CA HIS A 387 -16.39 13.13 -9.60
C HIS A 387 -16.76 14.60 -9.40
N ARG A 388 -16.05 15.28 -8.49
CA ARG A 388 -16.35 16.68 -8.12
C ARG A 388 -15.09 17.54 -8.07
N GLY A 389 -15.19 18.74 -8.64
CA GLY A 389 -14.14 19.75 -8.59
C GLY A 389 -14.37 20.73 -7.45
N TYR A 390 -13.28 21.19 -6.87
CA TYR A 390 -13.19 22.19 -5.81
C TYR A 390 -12.05 23.17 -6.13
N ASN A 391 -12.00 24.30 -5.43
CA ASN A 391 -10.81 25.15 -5.41
C ASN A 391 -10.04 25.00 -4.09
N THR A 392 -8.72 25.12 -4.15
CA THR A 392 -7.84 25.20 -2.97
C THR A 392 -6.92 26.41 -3.05
N ALA A 393 -6.60 26.99 -1.90
CA ALA A 393 -5.58 28.01 -1.75
C ALA A 393 -4.14 27.46 -1.83
N GLY A 394 -3.98 26.13 -1.95
CA GLY A 394 -2.70 25.43 -2.08
C GLY A 394 -2.54 24.26 -1.11
N THR A 395 -3.36 24.16 -0.06
CA THR A 395 -3.38 23.00 0.84
C THR A 395 -4.19 21.87 0.22
N ILE A 396 -3.61 20.67 0.20
CA ILE A 396 -4.26 19.44 -0.26
C ILE A 396 -4.35 18.53 0.96
N ALA A 397 -5.54 18.36 1.53
CA ALA A 397 -5.71 17.59 2.76
C ALA A 397 -7.07 16.91 2.82
N ALA A 398 -7.10 15.77 3.49
CA ALA A 398 -8.32 15.06 3.84
C ALA A 398 -8.12 14.24 5.11
N THR A 399 -9.22 13.97 5.82
CA THR A 399 -9.30 12.87 6.77
C THR A 399 -9.66 11.61 5.99
N VAL A 400 -8.71 10.70 5.88
CA VAL A 400 -8.81 9.48 5.08
C VAL A 400 -9.19 8.31 6.01
N PRO A 401 -10.29 7.57 5.74
CA PRO A 401 -10.67 6.40 6.55
C PRO A 401 -9.54 5.36 6.66
N ALA A 402 -9.66 4.46 7.63
CA ALA A 402 -8.79 3.30 7.72
C ALA A 402 -8.70 2.58 6.37
N HIS A 403 -7.49 2.26 5.93
CA HIS A 403 -7.21 1.59 4.66
C HIS A 403 -7.72 2.34 3.40
N GLY A 404 -8.11 3.60 3.54
CA GLY A 404 -8.69 4.42 2.49
C GLY A 404 -7.65 5.18 1.67
N THR A 405 -8.09 5.64 0.49
CA THR A 405 -7.35 6.58 -0.35
C THR A 405 -8.27 7.71 -0.80
N VAL A 406 -7.78 8.95 -0.75
CA VAL A 406 -8.37 10.07 -1.49
C VAL A 406 -7.45 10.36 -2.67
N LEU A 407 -7.95 10.12 -3.89
CA LEU A 407 -7.21 10.36 -5.13
C LEU A 407 -7.72 11.62 -5.81
N LEU A 408 -6.81 12.56 -6.02
CA LEU A 408 -7.11 13.91 -6.50
C LEU A 408 -6.33 14.21 -7.77
N ARG A 409 -6.89 15.00 -8.68
CA ARG A 409 -6.13 15.71 -9.72
C ARG A 409 -6.11 17.20 -9.40
N VAL A 410 -4.91 17.78 -9.35
CA VAL A 410 -4.69 19.16 -8.94
C VAL A 410 -3.97 19.93 -10.04
N SER A 411 -4.48 21.11 -10.39
CA SER A 411 -3.91 21.95 -11.45
C SER A 411 -3.95 23.44 -11.10
N ALA A 412 -2.96 24.19 -11.59
CA ALA A 412 -2.95 25.64 -11.59
C ALA A 412 -3.79 26.16 -12.77
N ASP A 413 -5.11 26.02 -12.66
CA ASP A 413 -6.10 26.33 -13.70
C ASP A 413 -6.70 27.72 -13.46
N PRO A 414 -6.73 28.65 -14.44
CA PRO A 414 -7.32 29.99 -14.28
C PRO A 414 -8.80 29.98 -13.86
N ASP A 415 -9.55 28.90 -14.15
CA ASP A 415 -10.96 28.77 -13.82
C ASP A 415 -11.20 28.18 -12.42
N TRP A 416 -10.17 28.07 -11.57
CA TRP A 416 -10.30 27.55 -10.20
C TRP A 416 -11.46 28.20 -9.43
N ALA A 417 -11.71 29.50 -9.63
CA ALA A 417 -12.73 30.27 -8.89
C ALA A 417 -14.18 29.86 -9.20
N THR A 418 -14.43 29.12 -10.28
CA THR A 418 -15.78 28.63 -10.61
C THR A 418 -16.20 27.45 -9.74
N HIS A 419 -15.23 26.75 -9.15
CA HIS A 419 -15.46 25.61 -8.30
C HIS A 419 -15.76 26.04 -6.86
N PRO A 420 -16.57 25.27 -6.10
CA PRO A 420 -16.74 25.51 -4.68
C PRO A 420 -15.41 25.33 -3.91
N PRO A 421 -15.22 25.99 -2.76
CA PRO A 421 -14.01 25.76 -1.97
C PRO A 421 -13.92 24.34 -1.45
N ALA A 422 -12.74 23.74 -1.47
CA ALA A 422 -12.48 22.48 -0.79
C ALA A 422 -12.65 22.69 0.72
N VAL A 423 -13.33 21.76 1.39
CA VAL A 423 -13.54 21.81 2.83
C VAL A 423 -13.08 20.49 3.44
N GLU A 424 -12.21 20.60 4.45
CA GLU A 424 -11.76 19.46 5.22
C GLU A 424 -12.67 19.23 6.42
N LEU A 425 -13.12 17.99 6.57
CA LEU A 425 -13.81 17.51 7.77
C LEU A 425 -12.83 16.69 8.59
N GLY A 426 -12.94 16.79 9.91
CA GLY A 426 -12.15 15.96 10.83
C GLY A 426 -12.78 15.85 12.22
N LEU A 427 -12.31 14.87 12.97
CA LEU A 427 -12.53 14.71 14.40
C LEU A 427 -11.17 14.79 15.11
N ASP A 428 -11.13 15.40 16.28
CA ASP A 428 -9.89 15.56 17.05
C ASP A 428 -9.31 14.22 17.52
N THR A 429 -10.19 13.27 17.85
CA THR A 429 -9.83 11.96 18.37
C THR A 429 -10.76 10.89 17.83
N SER A 430 -10.25 9.66 17.75
CA SER A 430 -11.07 8.47 17.51
C SER A 430 -12.09 8.33 18.66
N PRO A 431 -13.39 8.18 18.35
CA PRO A 431 -14.42 8.09 19.37
C PRO A 431 -14.38 6.75 20.11
N LEU A 432 -13.79 6.72 21.31
CA LEU A 432 -13.93 5.61 22.26
C LEU A 432 -15.07 5.90 23.23
N LEU A 433 -16.05 4.99 23.32
CA LEU A 433 -17.31 5.20 24.02
C LEU A 433 -17.60 4.05 25.00
N GLU A 434 -17.89 4.35 26.26
CA GLU A 434 -18.48 3.37 27.16
C GLU A 434 -20.01 3.40 27.03
N ALA A 435 -20.63 2.22 26.92
CA ALA A 435 -22.08 2.11 26.76
C ALA A 435 -22.83 2.77 27.95
N GLY A 436 -23.76 3.68 27.65
CA GLY A 436 -24.51 4.44 28.64
C GLY A 436 -23.81 5.69 29.18
N THR A 437 -22.50 5.84 28.95
CA THR A 437 -21.73 7.00 29.40
C THR A 437 -21.58 8.02 28.27
N PRO A 438 -21.93 9.30 28.49
CA PRO A 438 -21.72 10.31 27.47
C PRO A 438 -20.24 10.65 27.26
N ALA A 439 -19.77 10.57 26.01
CA ALA A 439 -18.45 11.03 25.61
C ALA A 439 -18.51 12.38 24.90
N ALA A 440 -17.47 13.19 25.11
CA ALA A 440 -17.28 14.45 24.40
C ALA A 440 -16.43 14.22 23.15
N LEU A 441 -16.92 14.68 21.99
CA LEU A 441 -16.18 14.69 20.73
C LEU A 441 -16.11 16.12 20.20
N THR A 442 -15.06 16.45 19.46
CA THR A 442 -14.99 17.74 18.76
C THR A 442 -14.68 17.50 17.30
N SER A 443 -15.57 18.01 16.43
CA SER A 443 -15.35 18.01 14.98
C SER A 443 -14.84 19.36 14.51
N ALA A 444 -14.06 19.38 13.45
CA ALA A 444 -13.66 20.58 12.75
C ALA A 444 -14.10 20.54 11.28
N VAL A 445 -14.51 21.69 10.77
CA VAL A 445 -14.79 21.93 9.35
C VAL A 445 -13.96 23.14 8.93
N THR A 446 -12.97 22.92 8.07
CA THR A 446 -11.99 23.94 7.69
C THR A 446 -12.06 24.21 6.19
N ASP A 447 -12.13 25.49 5.82
CA ASP A 447 -12.09 25.92 4.42
C ASP A 447 -10.64 25.91 3.91
N LEU A 448 -10.34 25.02 2.97
CA LEU A 448 -9.04 24.94 2.28
C LEU A 448 -9.02 25.76 0.98
N GLY A 449 -10.18 26.26 0.56
CA GLY A 449 -10.38 27.03 -0.65
C GLY A 449 -9.84 28.46 -0.56
N ARG A 450 -9.68 29.06 -1.73
CA ARG A 450 -9.37 30.49 -1.87
C ARG A 450 -10.62 31.36 -1.80
N THR A 451 -11.78 30.77 -2.08
CA THR A 451 -13.09 31.38 -1.90
C THR A 451 -13.72 30.98 -0.58
N ALA A 452 -14.47 31.86 0.08
CA ALA A 452 -15.13 31.54 1.33
C ALA A 452 -16.30 30.53 1.17
N ALA A 453 -16.33 29.50 2.01
CA ALA A 453 -17.48 28.64 2.23
C ALA A 453 -18.56 29.40 3.02
N ARG A 454 -19.75 29.59 2.45
CA ARG A 454 -20.85 30.38 3.04
C ARG A 454 -21.95 29.49 3.60
N ARG A 455 -22.69 30.00 4.60
CA ARG A 455 -23.83 29.31 5.24
C ARG A 455 -23.48 27.88 5.66
N VAL A 456 -22.33 27.73 6.31
CA VAL A 456 -21.81 26.44 6.75
C VAL A 456 -22.70 25.89 7.86
N SER A 457 -23.07 24.63 7.75
CA SER A 457 -23.80 23.87 8.77
C SER A 457 -23.21 22.48 8.91
N VAL A 458 -23.08 22.02 10.15
CA VAL A 458 -22.44 20.75 10.51
C VAL A 458 -23.41 19.89 11.30
N SER A 459 -23.48 18.61 10.97
CA SER A 459 -24.26 17.62 11.72
C SER A 459 -23.43 16.35 11.93
N LEU A 460 -23.51 15.77 13.12
CA LEU A 460 -22.99 14.44 13.42
C LEU A 460 -24.18 13.51 13.68
N THR A 461 -24.18 12.34 13.04
CA THR A 461 -25.20 11.30 13.24
C THR A 461 -24.54 9.97 13.59
N GLY A 462 -25.24 9.14 14.35
CA GLY A 462 -24.80 7.78 14.68
C GLY A 462 -25.91 6.75 14.45
N PRO A 463 -25.70 5.49 14.89
CA PRO A 463 -26.68 4.43 14.75
C PRO A 463 -28.03 4.76 15.40
N ALA A 464 -29.08 4.07 14.98
CA ALA A 464 -30.40 4.22 15.59
C ALA A 464 -30.36 3.99 17.11
N GLY A 465 -31.03 4.85 17.87
CA GLY A 465 -31.07 4.81 19.34
C GLY A 465 -29.94 5.54 20.04
N TRP A 466 -28.86 5.91 19.34
CA TRP A 466 -27.78 6.69 19.92
C TRP A 466 -28.18 8.16 20.11
N SER A 467 -27.76 8.77 21.22
CA SER A 467 -27.95 10.20 21.45
C SER A 467 -26.71 10.96 20.97
N VAL A 468 -26.86 11.79 19.93
CA VAL A 468 -25.83 12.71 19.45
C VAL A 468 -26.35 14.14 19.57
N ARG A 469 -25.73 14.97 20.42
CA ARG A 469 -26.17 16.35 20.66
C ARG A 469 -25.01 17.33 20.52
N PRO A 470 -25.16 18.43 19.76
CA PRO A 470 -24.14 19.47 19.75
C PRO A 470 -24.09 20.18 21.10
N THR A 471 -22.89 20.53 21.55
CA THR A 471 -22.63 21.31 22.76
C THR A 471 -22.12 22.72 22.45
N SER A 472 -21.93 23.05 21.17
CA SER A 472 -21.48 24.36 20.68
C SER A 472 -22.08 24.65 19.29
N ALA A 473 -21.71 25.77 18.68
CA ALA A 473 -22.28 26.23 17.42
C ALA A 473 -22.07 25.20 16.29
N THR A 474 -23.15 24.83 15.62
CA THR A 474 -23.15 23.93 14.45
C THR A 474 -23.20 24.69 13.13
N THR A 475 -23.18 26.03 13.16
CA THR A 475 -23.31 26.86 11.96
C THR A 475 -22.34 28.03 11.97
N ALA A 476 -21.94 28.47 10.77
CA ALA A 476 -21.17 29.69 10.56
C ALA A 476 -21.69 30.42 9.31
N ALA A 477 -21.79 31.75 9.39
CA ALA A 477 -22.24 32.55 8.25
C ALA A 477 -21.30 32.44 7.05
N ALA A 478 -19.99 32.42 7.31
CA ALA A 478 -18.95 32.10 6.35
C ALA A 478 -17.69 31.61 7.07
N LEU A 479 -16.90 30.78 6.40
CA LEU A 479 -15.52 30.48 6.74
C LEU A 479 -14.63 31.13 5.68
N PRO A 480 -13.69 32.02 6.03
CA PRO A 480 -12.67 32.48 5.09
C PRO A 480 -11.63 31.37 4.86
N THR A 481 -10.74 31.54 3.88
CA THR A 481 -9.59 30.64 3.64
C THR A 481 -8.83 30.35 4.94
N GLY A 482 -8.66 29.07 5.28
CA GLY A 482 -8.02 28.60 6.51
C GLY A 482 -8.89 28.74 7.78
N GLY A 483 -10.07 29.36 7.68
CA GLY A 483 -11.04 29.48 8.75
C GLY A 483 -11.69 28.14 9.07
N SER A 484 -11.98 27.90 10.34
CA SER A 484 -12.54 26.64 10.82
C SER A 484 -13.74 26.85 11.74
N LEU A 485 -14.76 26.01 11.58
CA LEU A 485 -15.86 25.85 12.53
C LEU A 485 -15.59 24.59 13.37
N ARG A 486 -15.33 24.79 14.66
CA ARG A 486 -15.22 23.70 15.63
C ARG A 486 -16.55 23.49 16.35
N THR A 487 -17.03 22.25 16.33
CA THR A 487 -18.28 21.86 16.99
C THR A 487 -17.99 20.74 17.99
N GLY A 488 -18.18 21.01 19.28
CA GLY A 488 -18.30 20.02 20.32
C GLY A 488 -19.61 19.23 20.25
N TRP A 489 -19.55 17.95 20.55
CA TRP A 489 -20.64 16.98 20.56
C TRP A 489 -20.62 16.18 21.85
N LYS A 490 -21.81 15.81 22.32
CA LYS A 490 -22.03 14.81 23.36
C LYS A 490 -22.67 13.59 22.70
N VAL A 491 -21.94 12.48 22.67
CA VAL A 491 -22.36 11.21 22.06
C VAL A 491 -22.58 10.17 23.15
N THR A 492 -23.66 9.42 23.08
CA THR A 492 -23.98 8.37 24.05
C THR A 492 -24.54 7.15 23.32
N ALA A 493 -23.79 6.06 23.36
CA ALA A 493 -24.29 4.74 22.98
C ALA A 493 -25.28 4.25 24.06
N PRO A 494 -26.41 3.61 23.70
CA PRO A 494 -27.34 3.05 24.68
C PRO A 494 -26.67 2.11 25.68
N THR A 495 -27.16 2.06 26.91
CA THR A 495 -26.74 1.06 27.90
C THR A 495 -26.94 -0.34 27.33
N GLY A 496 -25.94 -1.22 27.49
CA GLY A 496 -25.95 -2.58 26.96
C GLY A 496 -25.56 -2.70 25.47
N THR A 497 -25.16 -1.61 24.82
CA THR A 497 -24.56 -1.68 23.47
C THR A 497 -23.31 -2.57 23.53
N PRO A 498 -23.22 -3.63 22.70
CA PRO A 498 -22.04 -4.51 22.67
C PRO A 498 -20.76 -3.74 22.34
N ALA A 499 -19.64 -4.18 22.90
CA ALA A 499 -18.34 -3.67 22.48
C ALA A 499 -18.10 -3.96 21.00
N GLY A 500 -17.47 -3.03 20.28
CA GLY A 500 -17.22 -3.15 18.85
C GLY A 500 -17.26 -1.82 18.11
N SER A 501 -17.18 -1.89 16.78
CA SER A 501 -17.12 -0.73 15.89
C SER A 501 -18.51 -0.33 15.39
N TYR A 502 -18.80 0.96 15.46
CA TYR A 502 -20.08 1.56 15.06
C TYR A 502 -19.84 2.78 14.17
N GLY A 503 -20.62 2.87 13.09
CA GLY A 503 -20.51 3.99 12.14
C GLY A 503 -21.10 5.29 12.71
N LEU A 504 -20.30 6.35 12.68
CA LEU A 504 -20.75 7.74 12.77
C LEU A 504 -20.61 8.42 11.40
N SER A 505 -21.38 9.48 11.18
CA SER A 505 -21.31 10.27 9.94
C SER A 505 -21.28 11.75 10.28
N LEU A 506 -20.15 12.39 9.97
CA LEU A 506 -20.01 13.84 10.07
C LEU A 506 -20.30 14.45 8.70
N LYS A 507 -21.25 15.37 8.65
CA LYS A 507 -21.69 16.03 7.42
C LYS A 507 -21.53 17.53 7.58
N ALA A 508 -20.93 18.16 6.57
CA ALA A 508 -20.89 19.60 6.41
C ALA A 508 -21.67 19.99 5.15
N SER A 509 -22.53 20.99 5.26
CA SER A 509 -23.24 21.59 4.12
C SER A 509 -22.87 23.07 4.05
N TYR A 510 -22.57 23.56 2.85
CA TYR A 510 -22.20 24.97 2.63
C TYR A 510 -22.57 25.41 1.21
N ARG A 511 -22.39 26.70 0.93
CA ARG A 511 -22.54 27.29 -0.39
C ARG A 511 -21.26 27.94 -0.88
N SER A 512 -20.96 27.76 -2.16
CA SER A 512 -19.92 28.54 -2.83
C SER A 512 -20.36 30.01 -2.98
N PRO A 513 -19.43 30.95 -3.22
CA PRO A 513 -19.82 32.31 -3.56
C PRO A 513 -20.66 32.41 -4.84
N ALA A 514 -20.50 31.46 -5.77
CA ALA A 514 -21.32 31.35 -6.99
C ALA A 514 -22.73 30.79 -6.73
N GLY A 515 -23.05 30.41 -5.49
CA GLY A 515 -24.38 29.97 -5.07
C GLY A 515 -24.62 28.45 -5.09
N GLU A 516 -23.65 27.67 -5.57
CA GLU A 516 -23.72 26.20 -5.58
C GLU A 516 -23.78 25.65 -4.15
N SER A 517 -24.66 24.67 -3.92
CA SER A 517 -24.73 23.95 -2.65
C SER A 517 -23.81 22.73 -2.66
N VAL A 518 -23.02 22.58 -1.62
CA VAL A 518 -22.09 21.47 -1.45
C VAL A 518 -22.39 20.75 -0.15
N VAL A 519 -22.24 19.44 -0.20
CA VAL A 519 -22.35 18.55 0.94
C VAL A 519 -21.11 17.67 0.94
N SER A 520 -20.36 17.72 2.04
CA SER A 520 -19.22 16.85 2.29
C SER A 520 -19.57 15.94 3.47
N THR A 521 -19.30 14.66 3.32
CA THR A 521 -19.59 13.64 4.34
C THR A 521 -18.32 12.87 4.64
N LEU A 522 -18.00 12.75 5.92
CA LEU A 522 -16.90 11.95 6.43
C LEU A 522 -17.50 10.79 7.24
N PRO A 523 -17.43 9.54 6.74
CA PRO A 523 -17.72 8.38 7.55
C PRO A 523 -16.64 8.23 8.61
N LEU A 524 -17.06 7.86 9.82
CA LEU A 524 -16.24 7.76 11.00
C LEU A 524 -16.58 6.47 11.73
N THR A 525 -15.63 5.92 12.47
CA THR A 525 -15.87 4.73 13.30
C THR A 525 -15.72 5.12 14.75
N ALA A 526 -16.77 4.89 15.54
CA ALA A 526 -16.72 4.91 17.00
C ALA A 526 -16.55 3.48 17.52
N THR A 527 -15.67 3.31 18.49
CA THR A 527 -15.49 2.02 19.17
C THR A 527 -16.21 2.09 20.50
N VAL A 528 -17.23 1.26 20.67
CA VAL A 528 -17.80 1.02 21.99
C VAL A 528 -16.85 0.07 22.72
N VAL A 529 -16.33 0.52 23.84
CA VAL A 529 -15.30 -0.17 24.62
C VAL A 529 -15.91 -0.71 25.91
N LEU A 530 -15.30 -1.79 26.42
CA LEU A 530 -15.59 -2.25 27.76
C LEU A 530 -14.85 -1.35 28.76
N ALA A 531 -15.52 -1.03 29.87
CA ALA A 531 -14.84 -0.35 30.96
C ALA A 531 -13.67 -1.20 31.47
N PRO A 532 -12.52 -0.58 31.79
CA PRO A 532 -11.40 -1.32 32.37
C PRO A 532 -11.84 -1.99 33.68
N PRO A 533 -11.34 -3.20 33.98
CA PRO A 533 -11.63 -3.86 35.24
C PRO A 533 -11.02 -3.08 36.41
N THR A 534 -11.63 -3.20 37.59
CA THR A 534 -11.07 -2.67 38.84
C THR A 534 -9.98 -3.61 39.37
N GLY A 535 -8.91 -3.05 39.93
CA GLY A 535 -7.79 -3.83 40.48
C GLY A 535 -6.71 -4.16 39.45
N THR A 536 -5.89 -5.17 39.76
CA THR A 536 -4.81 -5.62 38.87
C THR A 536 -5.26 -6.80 38.03
N SER A 537 -5.10 -6.70 36.71
CA SER A 537 -5.43 -7.74 35.73
C SER A 537 -4.22 -8.03 34.84
N TYR A 538 -4.10 -9.27 34.35
CA TYR A 538 -3.14 -9.59 33.29
C TYR A 538 -3.59 -8.95 31.98
N LEU A 539 -2.66 -8.34 31.26
CA LEU A 539 -2.93 -7.73 29.95
C LEU A 539 -3.38 -8.78 28.91
N SER A 540 -2.94 -10.03 29.06
CA SER A 540 -3.40 -11.16 28.23
C SER A 540 -4.84 -11.60 28.48
N ASP A 541 -5.47 -11.18 29.58
CA ASP A 541 -6.88 -11.45 29.88
C ASP A 541 -7.81 -10.29 29.44
N LEU A 542 -7.24 -9.15 29.06
CA LEU A 542 -8.02 -7.95 28.73
C LEU A 542 -8.41 -7.91 27.24
N PRO A 543 -9.56 -7.28 26.93
CA PRO A 543 -9.90 -6.93 25.56
C PRO A 543 -8.90 -5.89 25.02
N TRP A 544 -8.47 -6.06 23.78
CA TRP A 544 -7.57 -5.14 23.10
C TRP A 544 -8.36 -4.17 22.23
N LEU A 545 -7.91 -2.91 22.16
CA LEU A 545 -8.40 -1.94 21.18
C LEU A 545 -7.86 -2.27 19.78
N SER A 546 -6.59 -2.65 19.71
CA SER A 546 -5.89 -3.11 18.51
C SER A 546 -4.73 -4.00 18.91
N ALA A 547 -4.32 -4.87 18.00
CA ALA A 547 -3.12 -5.68 18.12
C ALA A 547 -2.51 -5.86 16.72
N THR A 548 -1.23 -5.53 16.61
CA THR A 548 -0.42 -5.68 15.40
C THR A 548 0.91 -6.27 15.77
N SER A 549 1.43 -7.13 14.90
CA SER A 549 2.71 -7.80 15.05
C SER A 549 3.37 -7.82 13.67
N GLY A 550 4.70 -7.67 13.62
CA GLY A 550 5.44 -7.58 12.36
C GLY A 550 5.41 -8.89 11.58
N TRP A 551 5.31 -10.00 12.33
CA TRP A 551 5.13 -11.35 11.81
C TRP A 551 4.20 -12.14 12.74
N GLY A 552 3.35 -12.98 12.16
CA GLY A 552 2.33 -13.73 12.89
C GLY A 552 1.33 -12.86 13.66
N PRO A 553 0.39 -13.47 14.38
CA PRO A 553 -0.50 -12.76 15.29
C PRO A 553 0.18 -12.44 16.64
N VAL A 554 -0.44 -11.55 17.41
CA VAL A 554 -0.12 -11.36 18.83
C VAL A 554 -0.75 -12.52 19.62
N GLU A 555 0.07 -13.20 20.42
CA GLU A 555 -0.31 -14.40 21.14
C GLU A 555 -0.64 -14.12 22.60
N ARG A 556 -1.62 -14.86 23.14
CA ARG A 556 -2.03 -14.76 24.56
C ARG A 556 -1.43 -15.92 25.33
N ASP A 557 -0.65 -15.59 26.34
CA ASP A 557 -0.01 -16.53 27.28
C ASP A 557 0.98 -17.52 26.63
N THR A 558 1.32 -17.29 25.36
CA THR A 558 2.34 -18.01 24.59
C THR A 558 3.21 -17.01 23.82
N SER A 559 4.42 -17.42 23.44
CA SER A 559 5.30 -16.69 22.52
C SER A 559 4.64 -16.53 21.14
N ASN A 560 5.18 -15.70 20.27
CA ASN A 560 4.75 -15.66 18.87
C ASN A 560 5.17 -16.99 18.19
N GLY A 561 4.30 -17.71 17.49
CA GLY A 561 4.69 -18.96 16.81
C GLY A 561 4.81 -18.84 15.29
N GLU A 562 4.92 -17.61 14.78
CA GLU A 562 5.12 -17.19 13.40
C GLU A 562 3.87 -17.09 12.52
N SER A 563 3.01 -18.11 12.42
CA SER A 563 2.03 -18.16 11.31
C SER A 563 0.57 -18.13 11.76
N ASP A 564 0.17 -19.09 12.58
CA ASP A 564 -1.22 -19.35 12.94
C ASP A 564 -1.50 -18.91 14.38
N ALA A 565 -2.70 -18.42 14.65
CA ALA A 565 -3.05 -18.08 16.04
C ALA A 565 -3.01 -19.31 16.95
N GLY A 566 -2.26 -19.23 18.06
CA GLY A 566 -2.09 -20.28 19.05
C GLY A 566 -1.04 -21.34 18.71
N ASP A 567 -0.14 -21.06 17.76
CA ASP A 567 1.00 -21.93 17.44
C ASP A 567 2.23 -21.69 18.35
N GLY A 568 2.19 -20.63 19.16
CA GLY A 568 3.22 -20.24 20.10
C GLY A 568 3.59 -21.27 21.17
N HIS A 569 4.79 -21.12 21.73
CA HIS A 569 5.29 -21.93 22.83
C HIS A 569 5.08 -21.22 24.18
N PRO A 570 5.27 -21.89 25.34
CA PRO A 570 5.22 -21.17 26.61
C PRO A 570 6.23 -20.03 26.65
N ILE A 571 5.77 -18.82 27.01
CA ILE A 571 6.62 -17.63 27.15
C ILE A 571 7.81 -17.96 28.06
N SER A 572 9.03 -17.77 27.56
CA SER A 572 10.23 -18.05 28.33
C SER A 572 11.34 -17.03 28.10
N LEU A 573 11.81 -16.45 29.20
CA LEU A 573 12.85 -15.41 29.18
C LEU A 573 13.99 -15.77 30.13
N GLY A 574 15.19 -15.96 29.60
CA GLY A 574 16.38 -16.25 30.40
C GLY A 574 16.27 -17.55 31.21
N GLY A 575 15.55 -18.54 30.68
CA GLY A 575 15.28 -19.84 31.29
C GLY A 575 14.12 -19.86 32.30
N VAL A 576 13.39 -18.74 32.48
CA VAL A 576 12.21 -18.67 33.34
C VAL A 576 10.96 -18.74 32.47
N VAL A 577 10.07 -19.70 32.76
CA VAL A 577 8.79 -19.86 32.07
C VAL A 577 7.70 -19.06 32.76
N TYR A 578 6.95 -18.28 31.99
CA TYR A 578 5.88 -17.43 32.46
C TYR A 578 4.52 -17.96 32.01
N PRO A 579 3.55 -18.14 32.92
CA PRO A 579 2.23 -18.68 32.56
C PRO A 579 1.31 -17.63 31.93
N LYS A 580 1.67 -16.34 32.02
CA LYS A 580 0.85 -15.21 31.55
C LYS A 580 1.72 -14.19 30.85
N GLY A 581 1.23 -13.64 29.75
CA GLY A 581 1.93 -12.61 28.99
C GLY A 581 1.43 -12.48 27.57
N LEU A 582 2.11 -11.66 26.77
CA LEU A 582 1.83 -11.50 25.35
C LEU A 582 3.09 -11.80 24.54
N GLY A 583 3.01 -12.74 23.60
CA GLY A 583 4.06 -13.00 22.62
C GLY A 583 3.82 -12.20 21.34
N VAL A 584 4.83 -11.49 20.87
CA VAL A 584 4.75 -10.65 19.66
C VAL A 584 6.01 -10.79 18.81
N HIS A 585 5.95 -10.29 17.58
CA HIS A 585 7.11 -10.14 16.72
C HIS A 585 7.31 -8.66 16.36
N ALA A 586 8.54 -8.14 16.43
CA ALA A 586 8.79 -6.75 16.07
C ALA A 586 8.57 -6.47 14.56
N GLU A 587 8.15 -5.28 14.13
CA GLU A 587 7.56 -4.22 14.98
C GLU A 587 6.13 -4.59 15.38
N SER A 588 5.76 -4.37 16.65
CA SER A 588 4.41 -4.67 17.15
C SER A 588 3.83 -3.53 17.98
N GLU A 589 2.49 -3.51 18.06
CA GLU A 589 1.73 -2.63 18.95
C GLU A 589 0.48 -3.34 19.44
N VAL A 590 0.26 -3.35 20.76
CA VAL A 590 -0.99 -3.78 21.40
C VAL A 590 -1.55 -2.64 22.23
N SER A 591 -2.79 -2.23 21.95
CA SER A 591 -3.44 -1.09 22.61
C SER A 591 -4.57 -1.52 23.54
N PHE A 592 -4.66 -0.87 24.70
CA PHE A 592 -5.66 -1.14 25.74
C PHE A 592 -6.41 0.13 26.11
N TYR A 593 -7.73 0.01 26.30
CA TYR A 593 -8.54 1.09 26.84
C TYR A 593 -8.44 1.12 28.36
N THR A 594 -7.98 2.24 28.92
CA THR A 594 -7.83 2.42 30.37
C THR A 594 -8.83 3.42 30.94
N GLY A 595 -9.59 4.13 30.11
CA GLY A 595 -10.66 5.04 30.56
C GLY A 595 -10.20 6.10 31.58
N LYS A 596 -8.90 6.40 31.66
CA LYS A 596 -8.26 7.23 32.70
C LYS A 596 -8.38 6.69 34.14
N ALA A 597 -8.79 5.43 34.29
CA ALA A 597 -9.00 4.78 35.57
C ALA A 597 -7.78 3.99 36.07
N CYS A 598 -6.83 3.68 35.18
CA CYS A 598 -5.66 2.87 35.51
C CYS A 598 -4.44 3.74 35.83
N GLU A 599 -3.54 3.19 36.64
CA GLU A 599 -2.41 3.92 37.22
C GLU A 599 -1.06 3.33 36.78
N LYS A 600 -0.97 2.02 36.56
CA LYS A 600 0.33 1.35 36.37
C LYS A 600 0.29 0.19 35.40
N VAL A 601 1.32 0.06 34.57
CA VAL A 601 1.67 -1.16 33.84
C VAL A 601 2.98 -1.73 34.36
N THR A 602 3.06 -3.04 34.51
CA THR A 602 4.29 -3.78 34.83
C THR A 602 4.42 -5.00 33.93
N ALA A 603 5.63 -5.33 33.49
CA ALA A 603 5.96 -6.57 32.78
C ALA A 603 7.44 -6.92 32.97
N ASP A 604 7.78 -8.19 32.84
CA ASP A 604 9.13 -8.63 32.53
C ASP A 604 9.24 -8.77 31.01
N VAL A 605 10.22 -8.13 30.38
CA VAL A 605 10.33 -8.09 28.91
C VAL A 605 11.65 -8.65 28.40
N GLY A 606 11.64 -9.24 27.22
CA GLY A 606 12.84 -9.80 26.58
C GLY A 606 12.54 -10.52 25.26
N VAL A 607 13.59 -11.01 24.62
CA VAL A 607 13.47 -11.90 23.44
C VAL A 607 13.20 -13.31 23.94
N ASP A 608 12.20 -14.00 23.38
CA ASP A 608 11.83 -15.36 23.80
C ASP A 608 13.01 -16.35 23.60
N ASP A 609 13.19 -17.26 24.56
CA ASP A 609 14.26 -18.26 24.56
C ASP A 609 14.19 -19.24 23.36
N GLU A 610 13.06 -19.33 22.65
CA GLU A 610 12.87 -20.19 21.47
C GLU A 610 13.69 -19.72 20.26
N LYS A 611 14.09 -18.44 20.22
CA LYS A 611 14.88 -17.88 19.12
C LYS A 611 16.36 -17.88 19.43
N GLY A 612 17.16 -17.98 18.36
CA GLY A 612 18.61 -17.92 18.44
C GLY A 612 19.14 -16.50 18.71
N ALA A 613 20.46 -16.34 18.70
CA ALA A 613 21.16 -15.10 19.10
C ALA A 613 21.01 -13.88 18.16
N LYS A 614 20.00 -13.88 17.28
CA LYS A 614 19.79 -12.82 16.28
C LYS A 614 18.73 -11.79 16.66
N GLY A 615 17.76 -12.14 17.48
CA GLY A 615 16.67 -11.20 17.81
C GLY A 615 17.20 -9.98 18.56
N THR A 616 16.89 -8.79 18.06
CA THR A 616 17.20 -7.53 18.73
C THR A 616 15.97 -6.62 18.75
N VAL A 617 15.47 -6.32 19.95
CA VAL A 617 14.21 -5.59 20.11
C VAL A 617 14.28 -4.54 21.21
N ALA A 618 13.49 -3.48 21.11
CA ALA A 618 13.28 -2.54 22.20
C ALA A 618 11.79 -2.42 22.54
N PHE A 619 11.49 -2.42 23.84
CA PHE A 619 10.15 -2.35 24.39
C PHE A 619 9.83 -0.93 24.81
N GLU A 620 8.62 -0.47 24.51
CA GLU A 620 8.12 0.84 24.93
C GLU A 620 6.69 0.73 25.45
N ILE A 621 6.40 1.46 26.53
CA ILE A 621 5.03 1.66 27.03
C ILE A 621 4.66 3.11 26.77
N TRP A 622 3.55 3.32 26.07
CA TRP A 622 3.02 4.63 25.76
C TRP A 622 1.69 4.87 26.48
N ALA A 623 1.59 6.00 27.17
CA ALA A 623 0.38 6.52 27.80
C ALA A 623 -0.19 7.64 26.92
N ASP A 624 -1.28 7.35 26.21
CA ASP A 624 -1.78 8.15 25.09
C ASP A 624 -0.63 8.49 24.10
N GLY A 625 -0.31 9.78 23.94
CA GLY A 625 0.77 10.24 23.05
C GLY A 625 2.15 10.34 23.73
N THR A 626 2.29 9.93 24.98
CA THR A 626 3.53 10.10 25.76
C THR A 626 4.19 8.76 26.02
N LYS A 627 5.47 8.62 25.65
CA LYS A 627 6.26 7.45 26.04
C LYS A 627 6.53 7.49 27.54
N ALA A 628 5.92 6.56 28.27
CA ALA A 628 5.95 6.48 29.72
C ALA A 628 7.14 5.65 30.22
N ALA A 629 7.53 4.61 29.47
CA ALA A 629 8.71 3.82 29.75
C ALA A 629 9.30 3.23 28.46
N SER A 630 10.60 2.94 28.46
CA SER A 630 11.24 2.14 27.43
C SER A 630 12.45 1.40 27.94
N THR A 631 12.80 0.32 27.26
CA THR A 631 14.11 -0.31 27.37
C THR A 631 15.10 0.32 26.39
N GLY A 632 16.37 -0.08 26.47
CA GLY A 632 17.24 -0.05 25.30
C GLY A 632 16.98 -1.27 24.42
N VAL A 633 17.86 -1.49 23.43
CA VAL A 633 17.85 -2.74 22.65
C VAL A 633 18.22 -3.91 23.56
N LEU A 634 17.37 -4.92 23.56
CA LEU A 634 17.52 -6.21 24.23
C LEU A 634 17.85 -7.29 23.21
N THR A 635 18.53 -8.34 23.66
CA THR A 635 18.91 -9.50 22.86
C THR A 635 18.60 -10.77 23.64
N ASN A 636 18.47 -11.91 22.95
CA ASN A 636 18.27 -13.22 23.61
C ASN A 636 19.33 -13.57 24.69
N ALA A 637 20.53 -12.97 24.64
CA ALA A 637 21.59 -13.21 25.62
C ALA A 637 21.38 -12.50 26.97
N GLN A 638 20.41 -11.58 27.05
CA GLN A 638 20.12 -10.81 28.25
C GLN A 638 19.01 -11.48 29.06
N PRO A 639 19.06 -11.43 30.42
CA PRO A 639 17.95 -11.89 31.24
C PRO A 639 16.72 -10.99 31.04
N ALA A 640 15.55 -11.50 31.43
CA ALA A 640 14.32 -10.72 31.45
C ALA A 640 14.53 -9.37 32.16
N GLN A 641 14.08 -8.28 31.54
CA GLN A 641 14.19 -6.94 32.08
C GLN A 641 12.84 -6.48 32.63
N PRO A 642 12.74 -6.15 33.94
CA PRO A 642 11.54 -5.54 34.48
C PRO A 642 11.29 -4.16 33.87
N LEU A 643 10.08 -3.92 33.39
CA LEU A 643 9.60 -2.65 32.85
C LEU A 643 8.34 -2.21 33.61
N THR A 644 8.31 -0.95 34.03
CA THR A 644 7.18 -0.37 34.75
C THR A 644 6.90 1.02 34.22
N ALA A 645 5.63 1.35 34.03
CA ALA A 645 5.18 2.66 33.57
C ALA A 645 4.02 3.17 34.44
N ASP A 646 4.09 4.46 34.80
CA ASP A 646 2.93 5.22 35.30
C ASP A 646 2.08 5.63 34.10
N VAL A 647 0.81 5.23 34.12
CA VAL A 647 -0.17 5.49 33.06
C VAL A 647 -1.37 6.28 33.58
N THR A 648 -1.23 6.92 34.75
CA THR A 648 -2.30 7.66 35.40
C THR A 648 -2.88 8.73 34.49
N GLY A 649 -4.21 8.72 34.35
CA GLY A 649 -4.93 9.70 33.53
C GLY A 649 -4.89 9.43 32.02
N ALA A 650 -4.19 8.38 31.57
CA ALA A 650 -4.18 7.97 30.16
C ALA A 650 -5.53 7.37 29.77
N GLN A 651 -6.02 7.68 28.58
CA GLN A 651 -7.24 7.05 28.04
C GLN A 651 -6.92 5.72 27.35
N VAL A 652 -5.76 5.63 26.70
CA VAL A 652 -5.24 4.46 26.01
C VAL A 652 -3.80 4.21 26.45
N VAL A 653 -3.46 2.93 26.67
CA VAL A 653 -2.08 2.49 26.89
C VAL A 653 -1.68 1.57 25.74
N ARG A 654 -0.49 1.78 25.19
CA ARG A 654 0.07 0.95 24.12
C ARG A 654 1.35 0.28 24.57
N LEU A 655 1.48 -1.00 24.27
CA LEU A 655 2.68 -1.79 24.40
C LEU A 655 3.29 -1.91 23.00
N VAL A 656 4.49 -1.38 22.82
CA VAL A 656 5.15 -1.30 21.50
C VAL A 656 6.47 -2.06 21.57
N VAL A 657 6.73 -2.88 20.56
CA VAL A 657 8.06 -3.47 20.33
C VAL A 657 8.60 -2.95 19.00
N THR A 658 9.82 -2.44 19.04
CA THR A 658 10.55 -1.91 17.89
C THR A 658 11.73 -2.80 17.54
N ASP A 659 12.11 -2.83 16.26
CA ASP A 659 13.35 -3.43 15.76
C ASP A 659 14.56 -2.74 16.42
N GLY A 660 15.58 -3.50 16.79
CA GLY A 660 16.85 -2.98 17.31
C GLY A 660 17.74 -2.31 16.25
N GLY A 661 17.32 -2.34 14.99
CA GLY A 661 17.91 -1.61 13.86
C GLY A 661 18.75 -2.48 12.93
N ASP A 662 18.65 -3.80 13.04
CA ASP A 662 19.28 -4.79 12.17
C ASP A 662 18.28 -5.61 11.35
N GLY A 663 16.99 -5.23 11.42
CA GLY A 663 15.90 -5.89 10.72
C GLY A 663 15.26 -6.96 11.58
N ILE A 664 14.02 -7.33 11.25
CA ILE A 664 13.14 -8.08 12.15
C ILE A 664 13.45 -9.59 12.28
N ASP A 665 14.61 -10.09 11.83
CA ASP A 665 14.89 -11.53 11.83
C ASP A 665 14.98 -12.09 13.26
N SER A 666 14.09 -13.02 13.61
CA SER A 666 14.03 -13.68 14.92
C SER A 666 13.64 -12.77 16.10
N ASP A 667 12.93 -11.67 15.83
CA ASP A 667 12.47 -10.70 16.83
C ASP A 667 11.21 -11.14 17.59
N HIS A 668 11.20 -12.38 18.10
CA HIS A 668 10.16 -12.86 19.00
C HIS A 668 10.36 -12.24 20.37
N ALA A 669 9.41 -11.40 20.77
CA ALA A 669 9.49 -10.54 21.93
C ALA A 669 8.32 -10.81 22.86
N ASP A 670 8.59 -10.92 24.16
CA ASP A 670 7.54 -11.21 25.15
C ASP A 670 7.32 -10.07 26.13
N TRP A 671 6.05 -9.81 26.39
CA TRP A 671 5.57 -9.08 27.55
C TRP A 671 5.15 -10.09 28.63
N ALA A 672 6.12 -10.67 29.33
CA ALA A 672 5.91 -11.69 30.35
C ALA A 672 5.38 -11.09 31.67
N ASP A 673 4.49 -11.82 32.36
CA ASP A 673 3.80 -11.37 33.58
C ASP A 673 3.18 -9.95 33.45
N ALA A 674 2.77 -9.58 32.23
CA ALA A 674 2.32 -8.23 31.94
C ALA A 674 0.97 -7.93 32.59
N ARG A 675 0.92 -6.89 33.42
CA ARG A 675 -0.22 -6.51 34.25
C ARG A 675 -0.56 -5.03 34.13
N LEU A 676 -1.84 -4.73 34.25
CA LEU A 676 -2.41 -3.40 34.33
C LEU A 676 -3.16 -3.24 35.66
N SER A 677 -2.85 -2.17 36.40
CA SER A 677 -3.52 -1.82 37.66
C SER A 677 -4.44 -0.62 37.48
N CYS A 678 -5.72 -0.85 37.75
CA CYS A 678 -6.81 0.11 37.96
C CYS A 678 -7.50 -0.29 39.29
#